data_AF-A0A832M632-F1
#
_entry.id   AF-A0A832M632-F1
#
_cell.length_a   1.000
_cell.length_b   1.000
_cell.length_c   1.000
_cell.angle_alpha   90.00
_cell.angle_beta   90.00
_cell.angle_gamma   90.00
#
_symmetry.space_group_name_H-M   'P 1'
#
loop_
_entity.id
_entity.type
_entity.pdbx_description
1 polymer ?
#
loop_
_entity_poly.entity_id
_entity_poly.type
_entity_poly.pdbx_seq_one_letter_code
_entity_poly.pdbx_strand_id
1 'polypeptide(L)'
;MPSSKPMNPSADFLRFGRPLGLVLAWTGGVTLGVIVLLFFCSWKLRPILGKAAPVQDEAQVQGAAAARDTRFDLQAAPSVHREVEYGEGRGARWWPKGEAPILRGLVESGKMPPVAERVGAEPVVLEGVEGLGRYGGTWVRLANAAGDVSIIGGRLSGANLVRWSPMGYPIVPHVAKSWTSSADKRVWTFQLRKGMRWSDGHPFTADDFVYWWEHEQKHFSLRAPQWMTVGGTEGELARVDEHTIRFTFAKPFGAFLERLATTQQAPYSPRHYLEKFHPERGDPELIEAGMRARGINSKNGYYNSLRDFRNPEHPRIWPWICRTHQSSPPEGFVRNPYYWAVDPAGNQLPYVDRIVFEVKSPALIPIAAAAGGSAMQERGLMFKDYTMLMEKRSKGGYAVRHFYPATRADWLMAPNTNRRVLPGDAASAWKATLLSDRRFRQALSLGIDRRQIIAAHYNGVGQPAQVEPGPGSDFHSPRLRDSFTAHDPERAAALLDELGLVKRDREGMRTFPDGSRMTWYIDFTAFTGEGPVQFIVDDWARLGIRAIQRDRARSLFYAQKAAQLHDFTVWSSESDFNPLVEPRSFVPVSGEANYAPAFARWYVLGGLHGRQEAEGKGEEPPPGHPARRVLELYEHALQAPDRARQVGLFREIMDIAAEKVWTIGIATAPPVLAVVKEGFRNVPQNMLFGNAYSSPSNAGIETFYFEHPSDSPGAVAQIRQEMTTITPAPDAVDAGTLRRVDDAGMGGLISQGFAALAALAAVLLGVRHPFIGRRLVIMVPTLAIISLFTFFIIQLPPGDFIETRMMELESTGDAAAVEEAHRMRELFRLDEPVWQRYLHWMGLKWFVSFKEGDKGLLQGEMGRSMETLRSVNDLVGDRVILTFWVSLGTILFTWAVALPIGIYSAVRQYSIGDYILSFIGFIGMCLPNFLLAILLMYWSGKYLGINVTGLFSPEYATAPEWTWGKVVDLMKHIWVPIVVIATGGTAGMIRVMRGNLLDELGKPYVTTARAKGVRPFKLLMKYPVRLALNPFVSGIGGIFPQLVSGGAIVAIVLSLPMVGPLLLQGLMTEDVYLAASMLMILSLLGIIGTLVSDLLLLWIDPRIRLEGGRK
;
A
#
# COMPACT_ATOMS: atom_id res chain seq x y z
N MET A 1 50.92 77.76 35.93
CA MET A 1 49.55 77.84 36.48
C MET A 1 48.60 78.09 35.32
N PRO A 2 47.99 77.01 34.81
CA PRO A 2 48.64 76.55 33.59
C PRO A 2 47.70 76.01 32.52
N SER A 3 47.57 76.81 31.48
CA SER A 3 47.48 76.49 30.05
C SER A 3 47.01 75.11 29.58
N SER A 4 45.98 75.15 28.75
CA SER A 4 45.69 74.24 27.63
C SER A 4 46.94 73.57 27.02
N LYS A 5 46.93 72.24 26.98
CA LYS A 5 47.74 71.42 26.06
C LYS A 5 46.81 70.52 25.24
N PRO A 6 47.02 70.35 23.92
CA PRO A 6 46.37 69.30 23.16
C PRO A 6 47.12 67.98 23.38
N MET A 7 46.38 66.87 23.56
CA MET A 7 46.95 65.51 23.63
C MET A 7 46.51 64.69 22.40
N ASN A 8 47.49 64.00 21.84
CA ASN A 8 47.56 63.33 20.54
C ASN A 8 46.69 62.04 20.47
N PRO A 9 45.83 61.83 19.45
CA PRO A 9 44.94 60.67 19.35
C PRO A 9 45.61 59.47 18.66
N SER A 10 46.78 59.03 19.14
CA SER A 10 47.51 57.89 18.55
C SER A 10 47.94 56.80 19.54
N ALA A 11 47.52 56.86 20.82
CA ALA A 11 47.97 55.91 21.85
C ALA A 11 46.90 54.93 22.39
N ASP A 12 45.59 55.19 22.23
CA ASP A 12 44.54 54.39 22.89
C ASP A 12 43.89 53.28 22.04
N PHE A 13 44.19 53.18 20.73
CA PHE A 13 43.64 52.12 19.89
C PHE A 13 44.35 50.76 20.01
N LEU A 14 45.53 50.70 20.65
CA LEU A 14 46.36 49.48 20.72
C LEU A 14 46.08 48.58 21.93
N ARG A 15 45.17 48.95 22.84
CA ARG A 15 44.83 48.12 24.03
C ARG A 15 43.67 47.14 23.83
N PHE A 16 42.90 47.24 22.74
CA PHE A 16 41.78 46.31 22.44
C PHE A 16 42.12 45.19 21.43
N GLY A 17 43.30 45.20 20.79
CA GLY A 17 43.66 44.22 19.76
C GLY A 17 44.11 42.84 20.27
N ARG A 18 44.60 42.74 21.51
CA ARG A 18 45.11 41.47 22.07
C ARG A 18 44.03 40.40 22.36
N PRO A 19 42.85 40.70 22.93
CA PRO A 19 41.82 39.68 23.12
C PRO A 19 41.15 39.27 21.80
N LEU A 20 41.02 40.19 20.83
CA LEU A 20 40.44 39.88 19.51
C LEU A 20 41.36 38.97 18.69
N GLY A 21 42.68 39.22 18.70
CA GLY A 21 43.67 38.38 18.02
C GLY A 21 43.76 36.97 18.61
N LEU A 22 43.61 36.81 19.93
CA LEU A 22 43.57 35.51 20.60
C LEU A 22 42.30 34.74 20.26
N VAL A 23 41.14 35.41 20.23
CA VAL A 23 39.86 34.79 19.81
C VAL A 23 39.89 34.41 18.33
N LEU A 24 40.45 35.25 17.45
CA LEU A 24 40.63 34.95 16.03
C LEU A 24 41.63 33.81 15.79
N ALA A 25 42.71 33.75 16.56
CA ALA A 25 43.68 32.64 16.49
C ALA A 25 43.08 31.33 17.02
N TRP A 26 42.27 31.39 18.08
CA TRP A 26 41.61 30.22 18.65
C TRP A 26 40.49 29.70 17.74
N THR A 27 39.66 30.60 17.19
CA THR A 27 38.63 30.24 16.19
C THR A 27 39.25 29.76 14.89
N GLY A 28 40.33 30.39 14.42
CA GLY A 28 41.13 29.93 13.28
C GLY A 28 41.74 28.54 13.52
N GLY A 29 42.30 28.30 14.71
CA GLY A 29 42.86 27.01 15.11
C GLY A 29 41.82 25.89 15.24
N VAL A 30 40.66 26.17 15.82
CA VAL A 30 39.53 25.22 15.89
C VAL A 30 38.99 24.94 14.49
N THR A 31 38.82 25.98 13.66
CA THR A 31 38.34 25.81 12.27
C THR A 31 39.33 24.98 11.46
N LEU A 32 40.63 25.26 11.59
CA LEU A 32 41.69 24.46 10.95
C LEU A 32 41.69 23.03 11.48
N GLY A 33 41.53 22.83 12.79
CA GLY A 33 41.42 21.50 13.40
C GLY A 33 40.22 20.71 12.88
N VAL A 34 39.05 21.35 12.74
CA VAL A 34 37.85 20.75 12.15
C VAL A 34 38.05 20.46 10.67
N ILE A 35 38.65 21.38 9.90
CA ILE A 35 38.97 21.17 8.48
C ILE A 35 39.94 19.99 8.34
N VAL A 36 40.99 19.91 9.16
CA VAL A 36 41.95 18.81 9.14
C VAL A 36 41.29 17.49 9.56
N LEU A 37 40.40 17.50 10.56
CA LEU A 37 39.65 16.33 10.98
C LEU A 37 38.69 15.87 9.87
N LEU A 38 37.95 16.79 9.26
CA LEU A 38 37.06 16.52 8.12
C LEU A 38 37.84 16.08 6.89
N PHE A 39 39.02 16.64 6.64
CA PHE A 39 39.91 16.23 5.56
C PHE A 39 40.47 14.84 5.84
N PHE A 40 40.86 14.53 7.08
CA PHE A 40 41.34 13.21 7.47
C PHE A 40 40.22 12.18 7.42
N CYS A 41 39.01 12.53 7.88
CA CYS A 41 37.82 11.69 7.75
C CYS A 41 37.45 11.49 6.28
N SER A 42 37.46 12.56 5.46
CA SER A 42 37.23 12.51 4.02
C SER A 42 38.31 11.72 3.29
N TRP A 43 39.56 11.74 3.76
CA TRP A 43 40.68 10.96 3.23
C TRP A 43 40.57 9.47 3.63
N LYS A 44 40.18 9.19 4.88
CA LYS A 44 39.93 7.82 5.38
C LYS A 44 38.67 7.19 4.79
N LEU A 45 37.63 7.99 4.57
CA LEU A 45 36.35 7.60 3.97
C LEU A 45 36.33 7.85 2.47
N ARG A 46 37.44 8.32 1.87
CA ARG A 46 37.49 8.61 0.44
C ARG A 46 37.21 7.31 -0.28
N PRO A 47 36.20 7.25 -1.16
CA PRO A 47 36.07 6.11 -2.03
C PRO A 47 37.39 5.97 -2.79
N ILE A 48 37.93 4.75 -2.82
CA ILE A 48 39.16 4.45 -3.57
C ILE A 48 38.81 4.53 -5.05
N LEU A 49 38.79 5.75 -5.60
CA LEU A 49 38.45 6.02 -7.01
C LEU A 49 39.59 5.66 -7.97
N GLY A 50 40.75 5.23 -7.45
CA GLY A 50 41.95 4.88 -8.22
C GLY A 50 42.18 3.38 -8.41
N LYS A 51 41.35 2.51 -7.82
CA LYS A 51 41.32 1.12 -8.26
C LYS A 51 40.41 1.07 -9.47
N ALA A 52 40.97 0.77 -10.64
CA ALA A 52 40.17 0.30 -11.76
C ALA A 52 39.21 -0.75 -11.21
N ALA A 53 37.93 -0.66 -11.57
CA ALA A 53 37.00 -1.73 -11.26
C ALA A 53 37.69 -3.04 -11.67
N PRO A 54 37.75 -4.06 -10.80
CA PRO A 54 38.36 -5.32 -11.18
C PRO A 54 37.75 -5.71 -12.53
N VAL A 55 38.61 -6.01 -13.51
CA VAL A 55 38.14 -6.49 -14.82
C VAL A 55 37.24 -7.67 -14.49
N GLN A 56 35.94 -7.48 -14.71
CA GLN A 56 34.97 -8.51 -14.40
C GLN A 56 35.30 -9.66 -15.34
N ASP A 57 35.51 -10.84 -14.77
CA ASP A 57 35.74 -12.05 -15.54
C ASP A 57 34.64 -12.18 -16.60
N GLU A 58 35.02 -12.40 -17.86
CA GLU A 58 34.06 -12.55 -18.95
C GLU A 58 33.02 -13.61 -18.63
N ALA A 59 33.39 -14.68 -17.93
CA ALA A 59 32.46 -15.71 -17.49
C ALA A 59 31.44 -15.18 -16.46
N GLN A 60 31.83 -14.27 -15.57
CA GLN A 60 30.91 -13.62 -14.62
C GLN A 60 29.98 -12.65 -15.32
N VAL A 61 30.47 -11.88 -16.29
CA VAL A 61 29.66 -10.95 -17.09
C VAL A 61 28.67 -11.73 -17.95
N GLN A 62 29.12 -12.79 -18.63
CA GLN A 62 28.27 -13.68 -19.42
C GLN A 62 27.25 -14.42 -18.54
N GLY A 63 27.66 -14.92 -17.37
CA GLY A 63 26.75 -15.54 -16.41
C GLY A 63 25.69 -14.57 -15.87
N ALA A 64 26.07 -13.32 -15.59
CA ALA A 64 25.12 -12.28 -15.19
C ALA A 64 24.18 -11.87 -16.33
N ALA A 65 24.66 -11.82 -17.57
CA ALA A 65 23.85 -11.55 -18.75
C ALA A 65 22.86 -12.70 -19.03
N ALA A 66 23.32 -13.95 -18.96
CA ALA A 66 22.49 -15.14 -19.10
C ALA A 66 21.42 -15.22 -18.01
N ALA A 67 21.76 -14.87 -16.76
CA ALA A 67 20.79 -14.84 -15.66
C ALA A 67 19.65 -13.83 -15.87
N ARG A 68 19.88 -12.75 -16.64
CA ARG A 68 18.88 -11.72 -16.98
C ARG A 68 18.09 -12.06 -18.25
N ASP A 69 18.51 -13.06 -19.01
CA ASP A 69 17.81 -13.49 -20.21
C ASP A 69 16.50 -14.17 -19.80
N THR A 70 15.39 -13.49 -20.06
CA THR A 70 14.04 -13.99 -19.76
C THR A 70 13.41 -14.67 -20.97
N ARG A 71 14.14 -14.87 -22.08
CA ARG A 71 13.63 -15.65 -23.20
C ARG A 71 13.25 -17.05 -22.75
N PHE A 72 12.19 -17.56 -23.35
CA PHE A 72 11.58 -18.83 -22.98
C PHE A 72 11.80 -19.87 -24.07
N ASP A 73 12.09 -21.10 -23.66
CA ASP A 73 11.91 -22.27 -24.50
C ASP A 73 10.47 -22.77 -24.35
N LEU A 74 9.62 -22.44 -25.32
CA LEU A 74 8.22 -22.88 -25.32
C LEU A 74 8.08 -24.40 -25.47
N GLN A 75 9.10 -25.12 -25.96
CA GLN A 75 9.08 -26.58 -26.05
C GLN A 75 9.36 -27.25 -24.70
N ALA A 76 10.01 -26.55 -23.78
CA ALA A 76 10.32 -27.00 -22.42
C ALA A 76 9.60 -26.17 -21.34
N ALA A 77 8.44 -25.60 -21.68
CA ALA A 77 7.65 -24.76 -20.78
C ALA A 77 7.28 -25.51 -19.48
N PRO A 78 7.46 -24.89 -18.29
CA PRO A 78 7.03 -25.50 -17.04
C PRO A 78 5.50 -25.70 -17.05
N SER A 79 5.06 -26.94 -16.91
CA SER A 79 3.65 -27.29 -16.70
C SER A 79 3.43 -27.63 -15.23
N VAL A 80 2.44 -26.98 -14.63
CA VAL A 80 2.03 -27.24 -13.24
C VAL A 80 0.73 -28.03 -13.14
N HIS A 81 0.05 -28.26 -14.26
CA HIS A 81 -1.18 -29.05 -14.31
C HIS A 81 -0.90 -30.41 -14.93
N ARG A 82 -1.44 -31.47 -14.32
CA ARG A 82 -1.34 -32.84 -14.83
C ARG A 82 -2.72 -33.39 -15.14
N GLU A 83 -2.91 -33.83 -16.38
CA GLU A 83 -4.12 -34.56 -16.77
C GLU A 83 -4.10 -35.97 -16.19
N VAL A 84 -5.26 -36.44 -15.72
CA VAL A 84 -5.42 -37.76 -15.10
C VAL A 84 -6.75 -38.39 -15.50
N GLU A 85 -6.80 -39.72 -15.50
CA GLU A 85 -8.01 -40.50 -15.76
C GLU A 85 -8.78 -40.78 -14.47
N TYR A 86 -9.83 -40.01 -14.21
CA TYR A 86 -10.66 -40.17 -13.00
C TYR A 86 -11.36 -41.53 -12.86
N GLY A 87 -11.42 -42.33 -13.94
CA GLY A 87 -11.97 -43.68 -13.94
C GLY A 87 -11.18 -44.67 -13.07
N GLU A 88 -9.89 -44.43 -12.82
CA GLU A 88 -9.05 -45.25 -11.94
C GLU A 88 -9.53 -45.24 -10.47
N GLY A 89 -10.24 -44.19 -10.06
CA GLY A 89 -10.81 -44.03 -8.73
C GLY A 89 -9.78 -44.21 -7.61
N ARG A 90 -10.14 -45.00 -6.58
CA ARG A 90 -9.31 -45.20 -5.37
C ARG A 90 -7.98 -45.91 -5.64
N GLY A 91 -7.83 -46.61 -6.77
CA GLY A 91 -6.59 -47.30 -7.14
C GLY A 91 -5.52 -46.37 -7.68
N ALA A 92 -5.89 -45.13 -8.03
CA ALA A 92 -5.00 -44.18 -8.67
C ALA A 92 -3.89 -43.68 -7.74
N ARG A 93 -2.71 -43.37 -8.32
CA ARG A 93 -1.60 -42.80 -7.55
C ARG A 93 -1.96 -41.43 -6.96
N TRP A 94 -2.69 -40.61 -7.73
CA TRP A 94 -3.14 -39.27 -7.39
C TRP A 94 -4.38 -39.25 -6.46
N TRP A 95 -4.99 -40.40 -6.16
CA TRP A 95 -6.17 -40.44 -5.29
C TRP A 95 -5.85 -39.84 -3.92
N PRO A 96 -6.72 -38.96 -3.34
CA PRO A 96 -6.40 -38.27 -2.10
C PRO A 96 -6.19 -39.24 -0.95
N LYS A 97 -4.96 -39.25 -0.41
CA LYS A 97 -4.53 -40.14 0.68
C LYS A 97 -3.48 -39.53 1.60
N GLY A 98 -2.75 -38.51 1.13
CA GLY A 98 -1.80 -37.76 1.93
C GLY A 98 -2.39 -36.44 2.41
N GLU A 99 -2.07 -36.04 3.63
CA GLU A 99 -2.49 -34.77 4.22
C GLU A 99 -1.37 -34.19 5.10
N ALA A 100 -1.45 -32.89 5.37
CA ALA A 100 -0.46 -32.22 6.20
C ALA A 100 -0.46 -32.77 7.64
N PRO A 101 0.71 -32.93 8.29
CA PRO A 101 0.80 -33.46 9.65
C PRO A 101 -0.05 -32.70 10.68
N ILE A 102 -0.26 -31.40 10.47
CA ILE A 102 -1.07 -30.55 11.35
C ILE A 102 -2.57 -30.94 11.36
N LEU A 103 -3.06 -31.53 10.28
CA LEU A 103 -4.45 -31.98 10.13
C LEU A 103 -4.68 -33.37 10.71
N ARG A 104 -3.65 -34.22 10.74
CA ARG A 104 -3.76 -35.63 11.17
C ARG A 104 -4.39 -35.78 12.55
N GLY A 105 -3.94 -34.98 13.52
CA GLY A 105 -4.52 -35.02 14.88
C GLY A 105 -6.00 -34.59 14.95
N LEU A 106 -6.47 -33.77 14.00
CA LEU A 106 -7.89 -33.40 13.91
C LEU A 106 -8.73 -34.52 13.31
N VAL A 107 -8.19 -35.24 12.32
CA VAL A 107 -8.83 -36.42 11.72
C VAL A 107 -8.89 -37.57 12.72
N GLU A 108 -7.78 -37.88 13.39
CA GLU A 108 -7.70 -38.93 14.42
C GLU A 108 -8.63 -38.67 15.61
N SER A 109 -8.88 -37.39 15.96
CA SER A 109 -9.82 -37.01 17.02
C SER A 109 -11.28 -36.90 16.55
N GLY A 110 -11.58 -37.19 15.28
CA GLY A 110 -12.94 -37.11 14.72
C GLY A 110 -13.48 -35.69 14.55
N LYS A 111 -12.64 -34.66 14.74
CA LYS A 111 -13.01 -33.24 14.54
C LYS A 111 -13.01 -32.84 13.06
N MET A 112 -12.50 -33.70 12.19
CA MET A 112 -12.37 -33.45 10.76
C MET A 112 -12.52 -34.76 9.96
N PRO A 113 -13.22 -34.76 8.80
CA PRO A 113 -13.33 -35.95 7.96
C PRO A 113 -11.97 -36.39 7.37
N PRO A 114 -11.81 -37.66 6.98
CA PRO A 114 -10.63 -38.14 6.26
C PRO A 114 -10.39 -37.36 4.95
N VAL A 115 -9.11 -37.28 4.53
CA VAL A 115 -8.71 -36.48 3.36
C VAL A 115 -9.49 -36.79 2.08
N ALA A 116 -9.82 -38.05 1.81
CA ALA A 116 -10.58 -38.45 0.62
C ALA A 116 -12.00 -37.86 0.60
N GLU A 117 -12.64 -37.70 1.76
CA GLU A 117 -13.98 -37.11 1.88
C GLU A 117 -13.95 -35.58 1.78
N ARG A 118 -12.84 -34.97 2.25
CA ARG A 118 -12.62 -33.51 2.21
C ARG A 118 -12.29 -33.01 0.81
N VAL A 119 -11.38 -33.71 0.12
CA VAL A 119 -10.88 -33.33 -1.21
C VAL A 119 -11.86 -33.67 -2.33
N GLY A 120 -12.58 -34.79 -2.19
CA GLY A 120 -13.51 -35.27 -3.20
C GLY A 120 -12.88 -36.26 -4.19
N ALA A 121 -13.72 -36.78 -5.10
CA ALA A 121 -13.35 -37.88 -6.00
C ALA A 121 -12.62 -37.42 -7.27
N GLU A 122 -12.79 -36.17 -7.69
CA GLU A 122 -12.18 -35.63 -8.92
C GLU A 122 -11.26 -34.41 -8.67
N PRO A 123 -10.23 -34.51 -7.81
CA PRO A 123 -9.36 -33.38 -7.52
C PRO A 123 -8.59 -32.88 -8.75
N VAL A 124 -8.19 -31.61 -8.74
CA VAL A 124 -7.15 -31.16 -9.68
C VAL A 124 -5.79 -31.70 -9.24
N VAL A 125 -5.01 -32.20 -10.20
CA VAL A 125 -3.67 -32.71 -9.93
C VAL A 125 -2.66 -31.67 -10.38
N LEU A 126 -1.93 -31.10 -9.42
CA LEU A 126 -0.92 -30.08 -9.65
C LEU A 126 0.48 -30.63 -9.37
N GLU A 127 1.41 -30.44 -10.30
CA GLU A 127 2.79 -30.89 -10.18
C GLU A 127 3.72 -29.69 -10.05
N GLY A 128 4.56 -29.67 -9.02
CA GLY A 128 5.55 -28.62 -8.87
C GLY A 128 6.64 -28.73 -9.93
N VAL A 129 7.22 -27.60 -10.34
CA VAL A 129 8.25 -27.56 -11.39
C VAL A 129 9.55 -28.31 -11.03
N GLU A 130 9.78 -28.60 -9.74
CA GLU A 130 10.87 -29.43 -9.23
C GLU A 130 10.38 -30.78 -8.66
N GLY A 131 9.07 -31.08 -8.76
CA GLY A 131 8.44 -32.32 -8.31
C GLY A 131 7.65 -32.21 -6.99
N LEU A 132 7.59 -33.32 -6.24
CA LEU A 132 6.83 -33.43 -4.99
C LEU A 132 7.45 -32.58 -3.88
N GLY A 133 6.58 -31.93 -3.09
CA GLY A 133 6.97 -31.08 -1.97
C GLY A 133 6.84 -31.72 -0.59
N ARG A 134 7.07 -30.90 0.44
CA ARG A 134 6.97 -31.27 1.85
C ARG A 134 6.04 -30.31 2.59
N TYR A 135 5.21 -30.85 3.47
CA TYR A 135 4.29 -30.04 4.26
C TYR A 135 4.98 -29.20 5.33
N GLY A 136 4.44 -28.02 5.57
CA GLY A 136 4.80 -27.17 6.70
C GLY A 136 5.35 -25.81 6.29
N GLY A 137 5.48 -24.93 7.28
CA GLY A 137 6.09 -23.62 7.14
C GLY A 137 5.07 -22.49 6.99
N THR A 138 5.51 -21.31 7.43
CA THR A 138 4.82 -20.03 7.22
C THR A 138 5.50 -19.25 6.08
N TRP A 139 4.77 -18.95 5.01
CA TRP A 139 5.22 -18.04 3.96
C TRP A 139 4.90 -16.59 4.33
N VAL A 140 5.93 -15.88 4.83
CA VAL A 140 5.85 -14.43 5.07
C VAL A 140 5.98 -13.67 3.75
N ARG A 141 5.04 -12.77 3.47
CA ARG A 141 5.03 -11.86 2.33
C ARG A 141 4.97 -10.41 2.80
N LEU A 142 5.53 -9.52 1.99
CA LEU A 142 5.57 -8.09 2.26
C LEU A 142 4.53 -7.36 1.40
N ALA A 143 3.69 -6.56 2.03
CA ALA A 143 2.70 -5.68 1.42
C ALA A 143 3.11 -4.22 1.60
N ASN A 144 2.81 -3.35 0.64
CA ASN A 144 3.18 -1.93 0.76
C ASN A 144 2.17 -1.08 1.57
N ALA A 145 0.93 -1.57 1.72
CA ALA A 145 -0.16 -0.95 2.45
C ALA A 145 -1.19 -2.02 2.88
N ALA A 146 -2.09 -1.70 3.81
CA ALA A 146 -3.14 -2.63 4.25
C ALA A 146 -4.10 -3.04 3.12
N GLY A 147 -4.36 -2.16 2.15
CA GLY A 147 -5.16 -2.48 0.96
C GLY A 147 -4.47 -3.49 0.03
N ASP A 148 -3.14 -3.55 0.03
CA ASP A 148 -2.35 -4.45 -0.82
C ASP A 148 -2.47 -5.92 -0.40
N VAL A 149 -2.94 -6.21 0.82
CA VAL A 149 -3.21 -7.58 1.28
C VAL A 149 -4.34 -8.24 0.47
N SER A 150 -5.23 -7.45 -0.14
CA SER A 150 -6.34 -7.94 -0.98
C SER A 150 -5.90 -8.85 -2.13
N ILE A 151 -4.61 -8.85 -2.51
CA ILE A 151 -4.05 -9.80 -3.48
C ILE A 151 -4.20 -11.27 -3.05
N ILE A 152 -4.47 -11.57 -1.77
CA ILE A 152 -4.83 -12.91 -1.31
C ILE A 152 -6.02 -13.48 -2.09
N GLY A 153 -7.01 -12.63 -2.41
CA GLY A 153 -8.19 -13.01 -3.17
C GLY A 153 -7.94 -13.10 -4.67
N GLY A 154 -7.24 -12.13 -5.26
CA GLY A 154 -7.09 -12.03 -6.73
C GLY A 154 -5.88 -12.74 -7.33
N ARG A 155 -4.80 -12.97 -6.56
CA ARG A 155 -3.51 -13.46 -7.07
C ARG A 155 -2.90 -14.63 -6.30
N LEU A 156 -3.35 -14.89 -5.07
CA LEU A 156 -2.90 -16.05 -4.29
C LEU A 156 -4.00 -17.10 -4.04
N SER A 157 -5.25 -16.81 -4.38
CA SER A 157 -6.30 -17.82 -4.34
C SER A 157 -6.24 -18.73 -5.58
N GLY A 158 -6.05 -18.10 -6.75
CA GLY A 158 -6.08 -18.68 -8.08
C GLY A 158 -7.32 -19.50 -8.42
N ALA A 159 -8.37 -19.58 -7.60
CA ALA A 159 -9.40 -20.61 -7.73
C ALA A 159 -10.43 -20.33 -8.85
N ASN A 160 -10.00 -20.22 -10.11
CA ASN A 160 -10.87 -19.94 -11.26
C ASN A 160 -11.34 -21.20 -11.98
N LEU A 161 -12.34 -21.09 -12.87
CA LEU A 161 -12.77 -22.19 -13.76
C LEU A 161 -11.61 -22.76 -14.56
N VAL A 162 -10.80 -21.87 -15.12
CA VAL A 162 -9.57 -22.15 -15.87
C VAL A 162 -8.46 -21.22 -15.41
N ARG A 163 -7.20 -21.61 -15.64
CA ARG A 163 -6.02 -20.80 -15.30
C ARG A 163 -5.10 -20.63 -16.50
N TRP A 164 -4.37 -19.53 -16.50
CA TRP A 164 -3.17 -19.41 -17.32
C TRP A 164 -2.09 -20.39 -16.82
N SER A 165 -1.35 -21.02 -17.76
CA SER A 165 -0.11 -21.71 -17.40
C SER A 165 0.94 -20.70 -16.88
N PRO A 166 2.06 -21.16 -16.28
CA PRO A 166 3.15 -20.27 -15.90
C PRO A 166 3.69 -19.43 -17.07
N MET A 167 3.46 -19.87 -18.30
CA MET A 167 3.95 -19.25 -19.54
C MET A 167 2.85 -18.51 -20.32
N GLY A 168 1.63 -18.46 -19.78
CA GLY A 168 0.48 -17.85 -20.43
C GLY A 168 -0.27 -18.76 -21.42
N TYR A 169 0.31 -19.84 -21.93
CA TYR A 169 -0.43 -20.88 -22.67
C TYR A 169 0.16 -22.29 -22.42
N PRO A 170 -0.62 -23.37 -22.58
CA PRO A 170 -2.07 -23.36 -22.82
C PRO A 170 -2.85 -22.85 -21.61
N ILE A 171 -4.11 -22.45 -21.82
CA ILE A 171 -5.06 -22.28 -20.71
C ILE A 171 -5.42 -23.68 -20.20
N VAL A 172 -5.33 -23.90 -18.90
CA VAL A 172 -5.50 -25.21 -18.28
C VAL A 172 -6.78 -25.28 -17.43
N PRO A 173 -7.42 -26.46 -17.32
CA PRO A 173 -8.54 -26.65 -16.40
C PRO A 173 -8.13 -26.38 -14.96
N HIS A 174 -9.04 -25.81 -14.17
CA HIS A 174 -8.85 -25.66 -12.74
C HIS A 174 -10.12 -26.04 -11.98
N VAL A 175 -11.02 -25.12 -11.58
CA VAL A 175 -12.31 -25.53 -10.95
C VAL A 175 -13.15 -26.37 -11.91
N ALA A 176 -13.10 -26.04 -13.20
CA ALA A 176 -13.61 -26.94 -14.23
C ALA A 176 -12.65 -28.11 -14.44
N LYS A 177 -13.21 -29.32 -14.55
CA LYS A 177 -12.49 -30.51 -15.00
C LYS A 177 -12.18 -30.42 -16.50
N SER A 178 -13.13 -29.94 -17.28
CA SER A 178 -13.04 -29.85 -18.74
C SER A 178 -14.06 -28.86 -19.28
N TRP A 179 -13.91 -28.45 -20.52
CA TRP A 179 -14.90 -27.64 -21.23
C TRP A 179 -15.05 -28.09 -22.68
N THR A 180 -16.16 -27.70 -23.29
CA THR A 180 -16.42 -27.83 -24.72
C THR A 180 -17.00 -26.52 -25.25
N SER A 181 -16.77 -26.24 -26.53
CA SER A 181 -17.34 -25.08 -27.22
C SER A 181 -18.09 -25.53 -28.46
N SER A 182 -19.21 -24.89 -28.78
CA SER A 182 -19.83 -25.01 -30.10
C SER A 182 -18.87 -24.54 -31.21
N ALA A 183 -19.05 -25.04 -32.43
CA ALA A 183 -18.19 -24.70 -33.57
C ALA A 183 -18.19 -23.18 -33.88
N ASP A 184 -19.31 -22.51 -33.63
CA ASP A 184 -19.51 -21.06 -33.81
C ASP A 184 -19.11 -20.23 -32.57
N LYS A 185 -18.56 -20.86 -31.53
CA LYS A 185 -18.08 -20.22 -30.29
C LYS A 185 -19.13 -19.40 -29.54
N ARG A 186 -20.40 -19.74 -29.68
CA ARG A 186 -21.51 -19.10 -28.96
C ARG A 186 -21.89 -19.82 -27.67
N VAL A 187 -21.65 -21.12 -27.59
CA VAL A 187 -22.00 -21.93 -26.42
C VAL A 187 -20.74 -22.55 -25.85
N TRP A 188 -20.50 -22.34 -24.56
CA TRP A 188 -19.40 -22.91 -23.81
C TRP A 188 -19.94 -23.71 -22.63
N THR A 189 -19.67 -25.01 -22.58
CA THR A 189 -20.14 -25.90 -21.51
C THR A 189 -18.97 -26.37 -20.69
N PHE A 190 -19.02 -26.16 -19.37
CA PHE A 190 -17.97 -26.54 -18.42
C PHE A 190 -18.48 -27.64 -17.50
N GLN A 191 -17.69 -28.71 -17.39
CA GLN A 191 -17.88 -29.75 -16.38
C GLN A 191 -17.09 -29.37 -15.14
N LEU A 192 -17.78 -29.18 -14.03
CA LEU A 192 -17.18 -28.99 -12.70
C LEU A 192 -16.67 -30.32 -12.15
N ARG A 193 -15.71 -30.24 -11.22
CA ARG A 193 -15.17 -31.42 -10.54
C ARG A 193 -16.14 -31.94 -9.49
N LYS A 194 -16.35 -33.25 -9.47
CA LYS A 194 -17.24 -33.89 -8.49
C LYS A 194 -16.60 -33.99 -7.10
N GLY A 195 -17.39 -33.66 -6.08
CA GLY A 195 -17.02 -33.79 -4.68
C GLY A 195 -16.25 -32.61 -4.10
N MET A 196 -16.14 -31.49 -4.84
CA MET A 196 -15.61 -30.24 -4.30
C MET A 196 -16.46 -29.71 -3.15
N ARG A 197 -15.80 -29.07 -2.17
CA ARG A 197 -16.45 -28.48 -1.00
C ARG A 197 -15.90 -27.08 -0.72
N TRP A 198 -16.77 -26.24 -0.17
CA TRP A 198 -16.38 -25.00 0.48
C TRP A 198 -15.56 -25.28 1.76
N SER A 199 -14.83 -24.28 2.26
CA SER A 199 -13.97 -24.44 3.45
C SER A 199 -14.70 -24.82 4.75
N ASP A 200 -16.03 -24.72 4.78
CA ASP A 200 -16.89 -25.20 5.87
C ASP A 200 -17.42 -26.63 5.65
N GLY A 201 -17.05 -27.27 4.53
CA GLY A 201 -17.46 -28.63 4.17
C GLY A 201 -18.74 -28.71 3.33
N HIS A 202 -19.43 -27.59 3.09
CA HIS A 202 -20.64 -27.60 2.24
C HIS A 202 -20.27 -27.97 0.79
N PRO A 203 -21.07 -28.78 0.07
CA PRO A 203 -20.84 -29.07 -1.34
C PRO A 203 -20.73 -27.80 -2.20
N PHE A 204 -19.77 -27.80 -3.13
CA PHE A 204 -19.61 -26.75 -4.14
C PHE A 204 -20.20 -27.24 -5.48
N THR A 205 -21.19 -26.52 -6.02
CA THR A 205 -21.99 -27.01 -7.16
C THR A 205 -22.27 -25.91 -8.19
N ALA A 206 -22.91 -26.28 -9.30
CA ALA A 206 -23.38 -25.32 -10.30
C ALA A 206 -24.35 -24.27 -9.73
N ASP A 207 -25.05 -24.55 -8.62
CA ASP A 207 -25.96 -23.59 -8.00
C ASP A 207 -25.22 -22.37 -7.41
N ASP A 208 -23.94 -22.50 -7.03
CA ASP A 208 -23.12 -21.40 -6.53
C ASP A 208 -22.76 -20.38 -7.63
N PHE A 209 -22.64 -20.85 -8.87
CA PHE A 209 -22.41 -20.02 -10.05
C PHE A 209 -23.70 -19.30 -10.48
N VAL A 210 -24.81 -20.03 -10.51
CA VAL A 210 -26.12 -19.46 -10.85
C VAL A 210 -26.56 -18.45 -9.79
N TYR A 211 -26.32 -18.73 -8.51
CA TYR A 211 -26.58 -17.77 -7.44
C TYR A 211 -25.77 -16.49 -7.63
N TRP A 212 -24.46 -16.60 -7.87
CA TRP A 212 -23.62 -15.44 -8.19
C TRP A 212 -24.18 -14.66 -9.38
N TRP A 213 -24.56 -15.31 -10.47
CA TRP A 213 -25.03 -14.63 -11.67
C TRP A 213 -26.41 -13.95 -11.50
N GLU A 214 -27.39 -14.70 -11.02
CA GLU A 214 -28.79 -14.24 -10.94
C GLU A 214 -29.05 -13.33 -9.74
N HIS A 215 -28.37 -13.56 -8.62
CA HIS A 215 -28.65 -12.87 -7.36
C HIS A 215 -27.53 -11.94 -6.89
N GLU A 216 -26.32 -12.02 -7.43
CA GLU A 216 -25.31 -11.01 -7.14
C GLU A 216 -25.06 -10.11 -8.34
N GLN A 217 -24.61 -10.68 -9.46
CA GLN A 217 -24.20 -9.90 -10.62
C GLN A 217 -25.38 -9.10 -11.19
N LYS A 218 -26.49 -9.75 -11.52
CA LYS A 218 -27.69 -9.08 -12.08
C LYS A 218 -28.43 -8.19 -11.07
N HIS A 219 -28.28 -8.44 -9.77
CA HIS A 219 -28.96 -7.65 -8.74
C HIS A 219 -28.17 -6.40 -8.36
N PHE A 220 -26.86 -6.53 -8.12
CA PHE A 220 -25.99 -5.42 -7.68
C PHE A 220 -25.33 -4.65 -8.83
N SER A 221 -25.45 -5.15 -10.06
CA SER A 221 -24.84 -4.51 -11.23
C SER A 221 -25.90 -4.31 -12.30
N LEU A 222 -25.95 -3.10 -12.86
CA LEU A 222 -26.79 -2.80 -14.00
C LEU A 222 -26.31 -3.46 -15.31
N ARG A 223 -25.11 -4.07 -15.30
CA ARG A 223 -24.45 -4.62 -16.48
C ARG A 223 -23.71 -5.91 -16.17
N ALA A 224 -23.62 -6.77 -17.17
CA ALA A 224 -22.72 -7.90 -17.16
C ALA A 224 -21.24 -7.44 -17.16
N PRO A 225 -20.32 -8.20 -16.52
CA PRO A 225 -18.89 -7.95 -16.64
C PRO A 225 -18.44 -8.00 -18.11
N GLN A 226 -17.34 -7.30 -18.46
CA GLN A 226 -16.84 -7.29 -19.84
C GLN A 226 -16.50 -8.70 -20.37
N TRP A 227 -16.06 -9.63 -19.52
CA TRP A 227 -15.80 -11.02 -19.92
C TRP A 227 -17.08 -11.83 -20.18
N MET A 228 -18.25 -11.30 -19.82
CA MET A 228 -19.58 -11.82 -20.13
C MET A 228 -20.29 -11.03 -21.25
N THR A 229 -19.60 -10.09 -21.91
CA THR A 229 -20.21 -9.23 -22.94
C THR A 229 -19.43 -9.35 -24.25
N VAL A 230 -20.14 -9.52 -25.37
CA VAL A 230 -19.54 -9.56 -26.71
C VAL A 230 -20.50 -8.96 -27.73
N GLY A 231 -19.98 -8.14 -28.66
CA GLY A 231 -20.80 -7.52 -29.71
C GLY A 231 -21.96 -6.68 -29.17
N GLY A 232 -21.79 -6.07 -27.99
CA GLY A 232 -22.81 -5.24 -27.33
C GLY A 232 -23.95 -6.02 -26.71
N THR A 233 -23.84 -7.35 -26.60
CA THR A 233 -24.85 -8.22 -25.99
C THR A 233 -24.26 -8.96 -24.79
N GLU A 234 -25.04 -9.06 -23.72
CA GLU A 234 -24.67 -9.83 -22.53
C GLU A 234 -24.87 -11.32 -22.79
N GLY A 235 -23.97 -12.13 -22.26
CA GLY A 235 -24.10 -13.58 -22.23
C GLY A 235 -25.02 -14.04 -21.10
N GLU A 236 -25.47 -15.29 -21.19
CA GLU A 236 -26.27 -15.95 -20.16
C GLU A 236 -25.47 -17.07 -19.51
N LEU A 237 -25.70 -17.30 -18.22
CA LEU A 237 -25.17 -18.44 -17.47
C LEU A 237 -26.33 -19.31 -16.98
N ALA A 238 -26.31 -20.59 -17.33
CA ALA A 238 -27.32 -21.54 -16.92
C ALA A 238 -26.70 -22.80 -16.30
N ARG A 239 -27.39 -23.34 -15.30
CA ARG A 239 -27.16 -24.69 -14.80
C ARG A 239 -27.74 -25.71 -15.78
N VAL A 240 -26.96 -26.73 -16.14
CA VAL A 240 -27.43 -27.88 -16.91
C VAL A 240 -27.74 -29.05 -15.98
N ASP A 241 -26.83 -29.32 -15.04
CA ASP A 241 -27.00 -30.27 -13.95
C ASP A 241 -26.17 -29.82 -12.73
N GLU A 242 -26.08 -30.61 -11.67
CA GLU A 242 -25.36 -30.25 -10.43
C GLU A 242 -23.87 -29.88 -10.65
N HIS A 243 -23.21 -30.46 -11.65
CA HIS A 243 -21.79 -30.26 -11.92
C HIS A 243 -21.53 -29.78 -13.36
N THR A 244 -22.54 -29.21 -14.01
CA THR A 244 -22.43 -28.69 -15.37
C THR A 244 -23.02 -27.30 -15.48
N ILE A 245 -22.20 -26.35 -15.92
CA ILE A 245 -22.62 -24.98 -16.21
C ILE A 245 -22.41 -24.66 -17.69
N ARG A 246 -23.25 -23.78 -18.23
CA ARG A 246 -23.23 -23.40 -19.64
C ARG A 246 -23.34 -21.89 -19.79
N PHE A 247 -22.41 -21.33 -20.55
CA PHE A 247 -22.43 -19.94 -20.99
C PHE A 247 -22.93 -19.87 -22.43
N THR A 248 -23.86 -18.96 -22.70
CA THR A 248 -24.46 -18.77 -24.03
C THR A 248 -24.34 -17.31 -24.44
N PHE A 249 -23.86 -17.04 -25.65
CA PHE A 249 -23.70 -15.70 -26.21
C PHE A 249 -24.49 -15.55 -27.51
N ALA A 250 -25.11 -14.38 -27.70
CA ALA A 250 -25.84 -14.07 -28.93
C ALA A 250 -24.90 -13.91 -30.16
N LYS A 251 -23.63 -13.56 -29.92
CA LYS A 251 -22.57 -13.45 -30.92
C LYS A 251 -21.44 -14.44 -30.61
N PRO A 252 -20.67 -14.89 -31.62
CA PRO A 252 -19.47 -15.68 -31.39
C PRO A 252 -18.53 -14.99 -30.40
N PHE A 253 -17.97 -15.73 -29.44
CA PHE A 253 -16.99 -15.20 -28.48
C PHE A 253 -15.76 -16.09 -28.43
N GLY A 254 -14.92 -16.01 -29.47
CA GLY A 254 -13.74 -16.86 -29.57
C GLY A 254 -12.68 -16.61 -28.50
N ALA A 255 -12.59 -15.39 -27.97
CA ALA A 255 -11.65 -15.00 -26.91
C ALA A 255 -12.15 -15.26 -25.48
N PHE A 256 -13.25 -16.00 -25.32
CA PHE A 256 -13.92 -16.16 -24.02
C PHE A 256 -13.03 -16.84 -22.97
N LEU A 257 -12.24 -17.84 -23.34
CA LEU A 257 -11.34 -18.54 -22.39
C LEU A 257 -10.25 -17.62 -21.85
N GLU A 258 -9.61 -16.82 -22.71
CA GLU A 258 -8.58 -15.86 -22.31
C GLU A 258 -9.14 -14.80 -21.34
N ARG A 259 -10.38 -14.34 -21.60
CA ARG A 259 -11.07 -13.41 -20.70
C ARG A 259 -11.40 -14.07 -19.36
N LEU A 260 -11.92 -15.30 -19.38
CA LEU A 260 -12.28 -16.04 -18.18
C LEU A 260 -11.06 -16.40 -17.32
N ALA A 261 -9.92 -16.75 -17.93
CA ALA A 261 -8.67 -17.04 -17.23
C ALA A 261 -8.07 -15.81 -16.53
N THR A 262 -8.42 -14.62 -17.03
CA THR A 262 -7.95 -13.32 -16.51
C THR A 262 -8.80 -12.80 -15.35
N THR A 263 -10.00 -13.34 -15.14
CA THR A 263 -10.90 -12.88 -14.09
C THR A 263 -10.27 -13.07 -12.71
N GLN A 264 -10.10 -11.98 -11.95
CA GLN A 264 -9.55 -12.02 -10.58
C GLN A 264 -10.60 -12.29 -9.51
N GLN A 265 -11.89 -12.16 -9.85
CA GLN A 265 -13.02 -12.55 -9.01
C GLN A 265 -13.76 -13.70 -9.67
N ALA A 266 -13.57 -14.90 -9.14
CA ALA A 266 -14.17 -16.08 -9.73
C ALA A 266 -15.72 -15.98 -9.74
N PRO A 267 -16.41 -16.49 -10.78
CA PRO A 267 -17.84 -16.26 -10.99
C PRO A 267 -18.72 -17.19 -10.16
N TYR A 268 -18.48 -17.27 -8.86
CA TYR A 268 -19.22 -18.11 -7.93
C TYR A 268 -19.24 -17.48 -6.54
N SER A 269 -20.26 -17.83 -5.75
CA SER A 269 -20.41 -17.37 -4.36
C SER A 269 -21.05 -18.47 -3.50
N PRO A 270 -20.69 -18.61 -2.22
CA PRO A 270 -21.22 -19.66 -1.35
C PRO A 270 -22.69 -19.38 -1.04
N ARG A 271 -23.59 -19.92 -1.87
CA ARG A 271 -25.03 -19.64 -1.79
C ARG A 271 -25.58 -19.95 -0.41
N HIS A 272 -25.21 -21.10 0.15
CA HIS A 272 -25.67 -21.58 1.45
C HIS A 272 -25.33 -20.63 2.61
N TYR A 273 -24.27 -19.83 2.45
CA TYR A 273 -23.85 -18.84 3.43
C TYR A 273 -24.42 -17.45 3.15
N LEU A 274 -24.39 -17.00 1.89
CA LEU A 274 -24.76 -15.61 1.53
C LEU A 274 -26.26 -15.39 1.33
N GLU A 275 -27.03 -16.40 0.90
CA GLU A 275 -28.46 -16.22 0.57
C GLU A 275 -29.27 -15.67 1.74
N LYS A 276 -28.98 -16.11 2.97
CA LYS A 276 -29.65 -15.62 4.20
C LYS A 276 -29.37 -14.15 4.54
N PHE A 277 -28.36 -13.54 3.93
CA PHE A 277 -28.01 -12.12 4.10
C PHE A 277 -28.37 -11.27 2.88
N HIS A 278 -28.90 -11.86 1.82
CA HIS A 278 -29.21 -11.18 0.58
C HIS A 278 -30.30 -10.10 0.79
N PRO A 279 -30.15 -8.86 0.27
CA PRO A 279 -31.07 -7.75 0.55
C PRO A 279 -32.57 -8.01 0.31
N GLU A 280 -32.88 -8.80 -0.72
CA GLU A 280 -34.24 -9.14 -1.13
C GLU A 280 -34.72 -10.53 -0.68
N ARG A 281 -33.81 -11.42 -0.28
CA ARG A 281 -34.10 -12.86 -0.08
C ARG A 281 -33.72 -13.37 1.31
N GLY A 282 -32.84 -12.65 1.99
CA GLY A 282 -32.35 -12.99 3.31
C GLY A 282 -33.35 -12.65 4.41
N ASP A 283 -32.97 -12.99 5.63
CA ASP A 283 -33.77 -12.71 6.83
C ASP A 283 -33.67 -11.21 7.18
N PRO A 284 -34.78 -10.45 7.13
CA PRO A 284 -34.77 -9.02 7.42
C PRO A 284 -34.29 -8.70 8.83
N GLU A 285 -34.64 -9.51 9.83
CA GLU A 285 -34.25 -9.25 11.22
C GLU A 285 -32.75 -9.47 11.43
N LEU A 286 -32.21 -10.53 10.82
CA LEU A 286 -30.77 -10.81 10.81
C LEU A 286 -29.97 -9.72 10.10
N ILE A 287 -30.46 -9.27 8.93
CA ILE A 287 -29.83 -8.20 8.16
C ILE A 287 -29.86 -6.89 8.95
N GLU A 288 -30.98 -6.53 9.56
CA GLU A 288 -31.10 -5.32 10.37
C GLU A 288 -30.22 -5.38 11.63
N ALA A 289 -30.15 -6.54 12.31
CA ALA A 289 -29.27 -6.73 13.45
C ALA A 289 -27.80 -6.59 13.03
N GLY A 290 -27.40 -7.21 11.90
CA GLY A 290 -26.07 -7.08 11.32
C GLY A 290 -25.72 -5.65 10.91
N MET A 291 -26.65 -4.96 10.26
CA MET A 291 -26.53 -3.54 9.91
C MET A 291 -26.35 -2.67 11.14
N ARG A 292 -27.12 -2.90 12.22
CA ARG A 292 -26.97 -2.18 13.50
C ARG A 292 -25.62 -2.46 14.14
N ALA A 293 -25.22 -3.74 14.23
CA ALA A 293 -23.97 -4.15 14.87
C ALA A 293 -22.74 -3.57 14.17
N ARG A 294 -22.76 -3.54 12.83
CA ARG A 294 -21.69 -2.92 12.05
C ARG A 294 -21.83 -1.39 12.02
N GLY A 295 -23.03 -0.83 12.09
CA GLY A 295 -23.28 0.58 11.79
C GLY A 295 -23.23 0.85 10.28
N ILE A 296 -23.87 -0.03 9.49
CA ILE A 296 -24.05 0.10 8.04
C ILE A 296 -25.51 0.44 7.78
N ASN A 297 -25.78 1.51 7.03
CA ASN A 297 -27.15 1.99 6.80
C ASN A 297 -27.78 1.47 5.50
N SER A 298 -27.11 0.54 4.80
CA SER A 298 -27.56 -0.08 3.55
C SER A 298 -27.45 -1.61 3.61
N LYS A 299 -28.50 -2.32 3.16
CA LYS A 299 -28.50 -3.78 3.03
C LYS A 299 -27.40 -4.27 2.08
N ASN A 300 -27.21 -3.60 0.94
CA ASN A 300 -26.18 -3.93 -0.05
C ASN A 300 -24.77 -3.75 0.55
N GLY A 301 -24.57 -2.67 1.31
CA GLY A 301 -23.31 -2.43 2.02
C GLY A 301 -23.01 -3.52 3.06
N TYR A 302 -24.03 -4.00 3.79
CA TYR A 302 -23.87 -5.10 4.73
C TYR A 302 -23.52 -6.40 4.00
N TYR A 303 -24.25 -6.73 2.94
CA TYR A 303 -23.97 -7.90 2.10
C TYR A 303 -22.54 -7.90 1.55
N ASN A 304 -22.08 -6.79 0.97
CA ASN A 304 -20.71 -6.66 0.47
C ASN A 304 -19.66 -6.77 1.58
N SER A 305 -19.94 -6.24 2.78
CA SER A 305 -19.01 -6.38 3.91
C SER A 305 -18.81 -7.84 4.35
N LEU A 306 -19.81 -8.71 4.14
CA LEU A 306 -19.68 -10.14 4.45
C LEU A 306 -18.77 -10.87 3.46
N ARG A 307 -18.58 -10.34 2.24
CA ARG A 307 -17.74 -10.93 1.19
C ARG A 307 -16.27 -10.53 1.28
N ASP A 308 -15.93 -9.57 2.15
CA ASP A 308 -14.55 -9.10 2.37
C ASP A 308 -13.62 -10.28 2.67
N PHE A 309 -12.41 -10.27 2.11
CA PHE A 309 -11.44 -11.37 2.25
C PHE A 309 -11.01 -11.62 3.70
N ARG A 310 -11.19 -10.64 4.57
CA ARG A 310 -10.90 -10.69 6.01
C ARG A 310 -12.06 -11.24 6.82
N ASN A 311 -13.26 -11.45 6.24
CA ASN A 311 -14.36 -12.09 6.96
C ASN A 311 -14.03 -13.56 7.24
N PRO A 312 -13.83 -13.97 8.51
CA PRO A 312 -13.47 -15.33 8.89
C PRO A 312 -14.58 -16.36 8.70
N GLU A 313 -15.83 -15.90 8.67
CA GLU A 313 -17.03 -16.73 8.53
C GLU A 313 -17.34 -17.07 7.08
N HIS A 314 -16.86 -16.28 6.12
CA HIS A 314 -17.17 -16.45 4.71
C HIS A 314 -16.47 -17.72 4.15
N PRO A 315 -17.22 -18.74 3.71
CA PRO A 315 -16.63 -19.96 3.15
C PRO A 315 -15.88 -19.67 1.85
N ARG A 316 -14.77 -20.35 1.61
CA ARG A 316 -13.94 -20.16 0.40
C ARG A 316 -13.43 -21.48 -0.14
N ILE A 317 -13.20 -21.55 -1.44
CA ILE A 317 -12.49 -22.68 -2.08
C ILE A 317 -11.00 -22.40 -2.32
N TRP A 318 -10.46 -21.39 -1.64
CA TRP A 318 -9.07 -20.93 -1.77
C TRP A 318 -8.10 -21.89 -1.05
N PRO A 319 -6.80 -21.95 -1.46
CA PRO A 319 -5.79 -22.76 -0.79
C PRO A 319 -5.49 -22.29 0.64
N TRP A 320 -5.56 -20.98 0.89
CA TRP A 320 -5.46 -20.39 2.23
C TRP A 320 -6.66 -19.47 2.50
N ILE A 321 -7.14 -19.46 3.75
CA ILE A 321 -8.37 -18.81 4.18
C ILE A 321 -8.16 -17.99 5.46
N CYS A 322 -8.92 -16.91 5.60
CA CYS A 322 -9.01 -16.18 6.86
C CYS A 322 -9.89 -16.95 7.83
N ARG A 323 -9.41 -17.16 9.06
CA ARG A 323 -10.19 -17.78 10.15
C ARG A 323 -10.16 -16.99 11.46
N THR A 324 -9.31 -15.97 11.52
CA THR A 324 -9.19 -15.10 12.68
C THR A 324 -9.23 -13.67 12.21
N HIS A 325 -10.23 -12.91 12.67
CA HIS A 325 -10.29 -11.49 12.41
C HIS A 325 -9.11 -10.77 13.07
N GLN A 326 -8.40 -9.96 12.30
CA GLN A 326 -7.31 -9.12 12.79
C GLN A 326 -7.58 -7.68 12.38
N SER A 327 -7.67 -6.80 13.39
CA SER A 327 -7.97 -5.40 13.13
C SER A 327 -6.78 -4.65 12.53
N SER A 328 -5.56 -5.15 12.74
CA SER A 328 -4.31 -4.53 12.32
C SER A 328 -3.38 -5.57 11.69
N PRO A 329 -2.64 -5.24 10.62
CA PRO A 329 -1.57 -6.10 10.12
C PRO A 329 -0.52 -6.41 11.20
N PRO A 330 0.19 -7.54 11.07
CA PRO A 330 0.16 -8.44 9.93
C PRO A 330 -1.10 -9.31 9.86
N GLU A 331 -1.55 -9.60 8.64
CA GLU A 331 -2.74 -10.42 8.38
C GLU A 331 -2.35 -11.89 8.09
N GLY A 332 -2.96 -12.85 8.77
CA GLY A 332 -2.67 -14.28 8.64
C GLY A 332 -3.77 -15.09 7.92
N PHE A 333 -3.35 -16.03 7.05
CA PHE A 333 -4.23 -16.94 6.31
C PHE A 333 -3.73 -18.38 6.45
N VAL A 334 -4.57 -19.28 6.97
CA VAL A 334 -4.22 -20.69 7.19
C VAL A 334 -4.70 -21.57 6.04
N ARG A 335 -4.05 -22.70 5.84
CA ARG A 335 -4.44 -23.69 4.81
C ARG A 335 -5.93 -24.05 4.93
N ASN A 336 -6.58 -24.22 3.79
CA ASN A 336 -7.96 -24.68 3.73
C ASN A 336 -8.01 -26.22 3.86
N PRO A 337 -8.62 -26.78 4.92
CA PRO A 337 -8.73 -28.23 5.06
C PRO A 337 -9.63 -28.87 4.00
N TYR A 338 -10.47 -28.12 3.29
CA TYR A 338 -11.27 -28.66 2.19
C TYR A 338 -10.71 -28.29 0.81
N TYR A 339 -9.44 -27.87 0.74
CA TYR A 339 -8.83 -27.60 -0.55
C TYR A 339 -8.79 -28.87 -1.40
N TRP A 340 -9.22 -28.73 -2.65
CA TRP A 340 -9.63 -29.81 -3.54
C TRP A 340 -8.56 -30.17 -4.57
N ALA A 341 -7.33 -29.70 -4.38
CA ALA A 341 -6.18 -30.03 -5.20
C ALA A 341 -5.25 -31.02 -4.51
N VAL A 342 -4.60 -31.87 -5.31
CA VAL A 342 -3.59 -32.85 -4.85
C VAL A 342 -2.36 -32.78 -5.74
N ASP A 343 -1.25 -33.31 -5.24
CA ASP A 343 -0.08 -33.61 -6.07
C ASP A 343 -0.23 -34.96 -6.81
N PRO A 344 0.70 -35.33 -7.72
CA PRO A 344 0.64 -36.62 -8.42
C PRO A 344 0.74 -37.86 -7.52
N ALA A 345 1.09 -37.70 -6.25
CA ALA A 345 1.15 -38.76 -5.24
C ALA A 345 -0.10 -38.80 -4.34
N GLY A 346 -1.09 -37.94 -4.57
CA GLY A 346 -2.34 -37.88 -3.81
C GLY A 346 -2.22 -37.16 -2.46
N ASN A 347 -1.18 -36.32 -2.29
CA ASN A 347 -1.05 -35.45 -1.13
C ASN A 347 -1.89 -34.18 -1.35
N GLN A 348 -2.82 -33.89 -0.43
CA GLN A 348 -3.67 -32.69 -0.46
C GLN A 348 -2.82 -31.42 -0.37
N LEU A 349 -2.99 -30.51 -1.31
CA LEU A 349 -2.32 -29.21 -1.34
C LEU A 349 -3.09 -28.16 -0.47
N PRO A 350 -2.51 -27.00 -0.15
CA PRO A 350 -1.14 -26.55 -0.42
C PRO A 350 -0.06 -27.23 0.44
N TYR A 351 1.22 -27.19 0.08
CA TYR A 351 2.26 -27.70 1.00
C TYR A 351 2.50 -26.76 2.19
N VAL A 352 2.56 -25.44 1.94
CA VAL A 352 2.71 -24.40 2.98
C VAL A 352 1.45 -24.30 3.84
N ASP A 353 1.64 -24.30 5.16
CA ASP A 353 0.52 -24.30 6.14
C ASP A 353 -0.14 -22.92 6.30
N ARG A 354 0.64 -21.83 6.20
CA ARG A 354 0.17 -20.48 6.50
C ARG A 354 0.84 -19.43 5.62
N ILE A 355 0.10 -18.40 5.22
CA ILE A 355 0.63 -17.16 4.62
C ILE A 355 0.42 -16.02 5.61
N VAL A 356 1.44 -15.17 5.79
CA VAL A 356 1.36 -13.97 6.64
C VAL A 356 1.78 -12.74 5.83
N PHE A 357 0.98 -11.69 5.86
CA PHE A 357 1.29 -10.42 5.20
C PHE A 357 1.77 -9.38 6.21
N GLU A 358 3.03 -8.98 6.10
CA GLU A 358 3.57 -7.83 6.82
C GLU A 358 3.48 -6.57 5.96
N VAL A 359 2.88 -5.51 6.51
CA VAL A 359 2.83 -4.21 5.83
C VAL A 359 4.11 -3.43 6.14
N LYS A 360 4.85 -3.05 5.09
CA LYS A 360 6.07 -2.23 5.17
C LYS A 360 5.99 -1.08 4.18
N SER A 361 6.68 0.02 4.46
CA SER A 361 6.77 1.11 3.48
C SER A 361 7.49 0.65 2.19
N PRO A 362 7.13 1.19 1.00
CA PRO A 362 7.69 0.73 -0.28
C PRO A 362 9.23 0.66 -0.32
N ALA A 363 9.91 1.63 0.30
CA ALA A 363 11.38 1.69 0.34
C ALA A 363 12.03 0.57 1.17
N LEU A 364 11.29 -0.04 2.11
CA LEU A 364 11.79 -1.10 2.98
C LEU A 364 11.57 -2.50 2.42
N ILE A 365 10.64 -2.68 1.47
CA ILE A 365 10.38 -3.98 0.86
C ILE A 365 11.66 -4.60 0.26
N PRO A 366 12.43 -3.92 -0.60
CA PRO A 366 13.64 -4.52 -1.17
C PRO A 366 14.72 -4.77 -0.10
N ILE A 367 14.80 -3.94 0.95
CA ILE A 367 15.75 -4.13 2.06
C ILE A 367 15.37 -5.36 2.90
N ALA A 368 14.08 -5.51 3.23
CA ALA A 368 13.57 -6.64 3.99
C ALA A 368 13.67 -7.94 3.19
N ALA A 369 13.39 -7.92 1.89
CA ALA A 369 13.62 -9.06 1.00
C ALA A 369 15.12 -9.44 0.97
N ALA A 370 16.02 -8.46 0.84
CA ALA A 370 17.47 -8.68 0.88
C ALA A 370 17.98 -9.21 2.23
N ALA A 371 17.22 -9.02 3.31
CA ALA A 371 17.53 -9.53 4.63
C ALA A 371 16.91 -10.91 4.92
N GLY A 372 16.24 -11.53 3.93
CA GLY A 372 15.56 -12.82 4.10
C GLY A 372 14.19 -12.72 4.80
N GLY A 373 13.58 -11.53 4.81
CA GLY A 373 12.28 -11.27 5.45
C GLY A 373 11.06 -11.85 4.73
N SER A 374 11.25 -12.52 3.59
CA SER A 374 10.21 -13.25 2.87
C SER A 374 10.78 -14.51 2.23
N ALA A 375 9.96 -15.56 2.09
CA ALA A 375 10.34 -16.78 1.40
C ALA A 375 10.33 -16.63 -0.13
N MET A 376 9.37 -15.86 -0.65
CA MET A 376 9.30 -15.44 -2.04
C MET A 376 8.65 -14.06 -2.10
N GLN A 377 9.37 -13.09 -2.67
CA GLN A 377 8.93 -11.72 -2.86
C GLN A 377 9.33 -11.23 -4.24
N GLU A 378 8.35 -10.74 -4.97
CA GLU A 378 8.40 -10.26 -6.34
C GLU A 378 7.67 -8.91 -6.44
N ARG A 379 6.54 -8.81 -5.73
CA ARG A 379 5.75 -7.58 -5.64
C ARG A 379 6.50 -6.52 -4.83
N GLY A 380 6.54 -5.29 -5.32
CA GLY A 380 7.24 -4.18 -4.67
C GLY A 380 8.76 -4.18 -4.85
N LEU A 381 9.30 -5.10 -5.67
CA LEU A 381 10.69 -5.06 -6.13
C LEU A 381 10.75 -4.39 -7.51
N MET A 382 11.70 -3.47 -7.70
CA MET A 382 11.94 -2.79 -8.97
C MET A 382 13.32 -3.14 -9.51
N PHE A 383 13.55 -2.98 -10.81
CA PHE A 383 14.84 -3.33 -11.42
C PHE A 383 16.02 -2.50 -10.85
N LYS A 384 15.77 -1.28 -10.36
CA LYS A 384 16.77 -0.46 -9.65
C LYS A 384 17.33 -1.14 -8.38
N ASP A 385 16.59 -2.07 -7.78
CA ASP A 385 16.99 -2.80 -6.58
C ASP A 385 17.96 -3.96 -6.89
N TYR A 386 18.11 -4.32 -8.18
CA TYR A 386 18.85 -5.50 -8.63
C TYR A 386 20.27 -5.59 -8.06
N THR A 387 21.06 -4.51 -8.17
CA THR A 387 22.46 -4.50 -7.73
C THR A 387 22.58 -4.80 -6.24
N MET A 388 21.73 -4.19 -5.42
CA MET A 388 21.69 -4.44 -3.97
C MET A 388 21.28 -5.89 -3.68
N LEU A 389 20.21 -6.37 -4.33
CA LEU A 389 19.72 -7.73 -4.14
C LEU A 389 20.80 -8.76 -4.53
N MET A 390 21.52 -8.54 -5.62
CA MET A 390 22.60 -9.42 -6.06
C MET A 390 23.81 -9.39 -5.13
N GLU A 391 24.17 -8.20 -4.60
CA GLU A 391 25.27 -8.05 -3.64
C GLU A 391 24.95 -8.79 -2.32
N LYS A 392 23.70 -8.77 -1.86
CA LYS A 392 23.29 -9.36 -0.58
C LYS A 392 22.89 -10.83 -0.64
N ARG A 393 22.67 -11.40 -1.84
CA ARG A 393 22.09 -12.75 -2.02
C ARG A 393 22.75 -13.86 -1.22
N SER A 394 24.08 -13.94 -1.23
CA SER A 394 24.83 -14.97 -0.51
C SER A 394 24.75 -14.81 1.00
N LYS A 395 24.66 -13.56 1.48
CA LYS A 395 24.50 -13.28 2.92
C LYS A 395 23.06 -13.48 3.38
N GLY A 396 22.08 -13.14 2.53
CA GLY A 396 20.67 -13.29 2.83
C GLY A 396 20.12 -14.70 2.61
N GLY A 397 20.88 -15.60 1.98
CA GLY A 397 20.47 -16.98 1.70
C GLY A 397 19.29 -17.05 0.73
N TYR A 398 19.39 -16.38 -0.41
CA TYR A 398 18.36 -16.36 -1.44
C TYR A 398 18.93 -16.29 -2.86
N ALA A 399 18.10 -16.64 -3.83
CA ALA A 399 18.33 -16.42 -5.25
C ALA A 399 17.49 -15.25 -5.77
N VAL A 400 18.00 -14.53 -6.77
CA VAL A 400 17.22 -13.55 -7.55
C VAL A 400 16.84 -14.20 -8.86
N ARG A 401 15.55 -14.44 -9.07
CA ARG A 401 14.96 -14.91 -10.32
C ARG A 401 14.54 -13.71 -11.17
N HIS A 402 14.55 -13.90 -12.48
CA HIS A 402 14.11 -12.92 -13.46
C HIS A 402 12.91 -13.50 -14.20
N PHE A 403 11.74 -12.99 -13.88
CA PHE A 403 10.49 -13.37 -14.55
C PHE A 403 10.29 -12.47 -15.77
N TYR A 404 9.75 -13.04 -16.84
CA TYR A 404 9.42 -12.29 -18.03
C TYR A 404 8.26 -11.31 -17.77
N PRO A 405 8.45 -10.02 -18.08
CA PRO A 405 7.44 -9.01 -17.81
C PRO A 405 6.34 -9.08 -18.88
N ALA A 406 5.09 -9.33 -18.47
CA ALA A 406 3.94 -9.21 -19.34
C ALA A 406 3.61 -7.74 -19.64
N THR A 407 3.88 -6.84 -18.69
CA THR A 407 3.92 -5.39 -18.89
C THR A 407 5.14 -5.03 -19.72
N ARG A 408 4.95 -4.30 -20.82
CA ARG A 408 6.03 -4.10 -21.82
C ARG A 408 6.68 -2.72 -21.76
N ALA A 409 6.11 -1.78 -21.00
CA ALA A 409 6.70 -0.49 -20.67
C ALA A 409 6.38 -0.10 -19.22
N ASP A 410 7.39 0.02 -18.36
CA ASP A 410 7.23 0.48 -16.97
C ASP A 410 6.87 1.97 -16.88
N TRP A 411 7.23 2.73 -17.93
CA TRP A 411 6.96 4.15 -18.07
C TRP A 411 6.52 4.43 -19.51
N LEU A 412 5.23 4.74 -19.68
CA LEU A 412 4.56 4.99 -20.94
C LEU A 412 3.87 6.35 -20.90
N MET A 413 4.22 7.21 -21.85
CA MET A 413 3.59 8.53 -21.96
C MET A 413 2.44 8.49 -22.96
N ALA A 414 1.28 8.98 -22.54
CA ALA A 414 0.06 9.03 -23.33
C ALA A 414 -0.34 10.48 -23.65
N PRO A 415 -0.16 10.94 -24.90
CA PRO A 415 -0.71 12.21 -25.38
C PRO A 415 -2.24 12.14 -25.47
N ASN A 416 -2.94 13.16 -24.99
CA ASN A 416 -4.40 13.22 -25.06
C ASN A 416 -4.90 13.63 -26.46
N THR A 417 -5.22 12.65 -27.29
CA THR A 417 -5.63 12.83 -28.69
C THR A 417 -7.05 13.40 -28.86
N ASN A 418 -7.88 13.37 -27.81
CA ASN A 418 -9.21 13.98 -27.76
C ASN A 418 -9.32 14.96 -26.59
N ARG A 419 -8.29 15.79 -26.43
CA ARG A 419 -8.24 16.87 -25.44
C ARG A 419 -9.42 17.84 -25.64
N ARG A 420 -10.10 18.17 -24.55
CA ARG A 420 -11.19 19.16 -24.56
C ARG A 420 -10.68 20.57 -24.84
N VAL A 421 -11.35 21.26 -25.75
CA VAL A 421 -11.15 22.69 -26.03
C VAL A 421 -11.98 23.51 -25.05
N LEU A 422 -11.34 24.43 -24.33
CA LEU A 422 -12.00 25.33 -23.39
C LEU A 422 -12.47 26.59 -24.13
N PRO A 423 -13.74 27.04 -23.96
CA PRO A 423 -14.23 28.25 -24.58
C PRO A 423 -13.37 29.47 -24.24
N GLY A 424 -12.93 30.22 -25.25
CA GLY A 424 -12.10 31.42 -25.08
C GLY A 424 -10.61 31.16 -24.79
N ASP A 425 -10.16 29.91 -24.69
CA ASP A 425 -8.75 29.55 -24.51
C ASP A 425 -8.13 29.04 -25.81
N ALA A 426 -7.48 29.95 -26.54
CA ALA A 426 -6.79 29.64 -27.79
C ALA A 426 -5.68 28.58 -27.62
N ALA A 427 -4.99 28.56 -26.47
CA ALA A 427 -3.96 27.57 -26.21
C ALA A 427 -4.56 26.16 -26.10
N SER A 428 -5.74 26.01 -25.48
CA SER A 428 -6.42 24.72 -25.44
C SER A 428 -6.79 24.19 -26.83
N ALA A 429 -7.22 25.06 -27.75
CA ALA A 429 -7.56 24.71 -29.13
C ALA A 429 -6.33 24.26 -29.91
N TRP A 430 -5.21 24.98 -29.79
CA TRP A 430 -3.94 24.56 -30.40
C TRP A 430 -3.43 23.24 -29.85
N LYS A 431 -3.53 23.04 -28.53
CA LYS A 431 -3.11 21.79 -27.90
C LYS A 431 -3.91 20.61 -28.41
N ALA A 432 -5.25 20.72 -28.47
CA ALA A 432 -6.10 19.67 -29.02
C ALA A 432 -5.75 19.35 -30.48
N THR A 433 -5.55 20.39 -31.30
CA THR A 433 -5.15 20.24 -32.71
C THR A 433 -3.83 19.49 -32.84
N LEU A 434 -2.78 19.95 -32.16
CA LEU A 434 -1.43 19.37 -32.25
C LEU A 434 -1.37 17.96 -31.65
N LEU A 435 -2.00 17.71 -30.50
CA LEU A 435 -2.00 16.38 -29.89
C LEU A 435 -2.74 15.36 -30.76
N SER A 436 -3.75 15.78 -31.54
CA SER A 436 -4.46 14.91 -32.48
C SER A 436 -3.67 14.62 -33.77
N ASP A 437 -2.75 15.50 -34.19
CA ASP A 437 -1.92 15.29 -35.38
C ASP A 437 -0.78 14.29 -35.11
N ARG A 438 -0.72 13.23 -35.92
CA ARG A 438 0.32 12.18 -35.81
C ARG A 438 1.74 12.74 -35.96
N ARG A 439 1.95 13.76 -36.82
CA ARG A 439 3.28 14.32 -37.11
C ARG A 439 3.87 14.98 -35.86
N PHE A 440 3.03 15.62 -35.05
CA PHE A 440 3.46 16.21 -33.80
C PHE A 440 3.94 15.13 -32.83
N ARG A 441 3.16 14.07 -32.64
CA ARG A 441 3.53 12.93 -31.78
C ARG A 441 4.80 12.21 -32.27
N GLN A 442 4.92 12.03 -33.59
CA GLN A 442 6.11 11.46 -34.23
C GLN A 442 7.35 12.33 -33.99
N ALA A 443 7.24 13.65 -34.14
CA ALA A 443 8.35 14.58 -33.85
C ALA A 443 8.78 14.51 -32.38
N LEU A 444 7.82 14.53 -31.45
CA LEU A 444 8.11 14.40 -30.02
C LEU A 444 8.78 13.07 -29.69
N SER A 445 8.39 11.97 -30.34
CA SER A 445 9.02 10.66 -30.15
C SER A 445 10.45 10.62 -30.69
N LEU A 446 10.69 11.12 -31.92
CA LEU A 446 12.03 11.17 -32.53
C LEU A 446 13.00 12.09 -31.77
N GLY A 447 12.47 13.09 -31.08
CA GLY A 447 13.24 14.01 -30.25
C GLY A 447 13.90 13.38 -29.03
N ILE A 448 13.42 12.23 -28.55
CA ILE A 448 13.87 11.63 -27.28
C ILE A 448 15.12 10.77 -27.51
N ASP A 449 16.20 11.03 -26.76
CA ASP A 449 17.37 10.16 -26.72
C ASP A 449 17.15 9.00 -25.74
N ARG A 450 16.46 7.97 -26.26
CA ARG A 450 16.18 6.73 -25.50
C ARG A 450 17.46 6.01 -25.08
N ARG A 451 18.56 6.12 -25.83
CA ARG A 451 19.81 5.41 -25.48
C ARG A 451 20.45 6.04 -24.24
N GLN A 452 20.46 7.38 -24.18
CA GLN A 452 20.91 8.10 -22.98
C GLN A 452 20.03 7.74 -21.78
N ILE A 453 18.70 7.73 -21.95
CA ILE A 453 17.77 7.36 -20.88
C ILE A 453 17.99 5.92 -20.41
N ILE A 454 18.16 4.96 -21.33
CA ILE A 454 18.40 3.56 -20.99
C ILE A 454 19.70 3.40 -20.20
N ALA A 455 20.77 4.08 -20.61
CA ALA A 455 22.04 4.05 -19.90
C ALA A 455 21.93 4.64 -18.48
N ALA A 456 21.24 5.78 -18.32
CA ALA A 456 21.19 6.51 -17.06
C ALA A 456 20.10 6.02 -16.09
N HIS A 457 18.91 5.69 -16.60
CA HIS A 457 17.74 5.34 -15.78
C HIS A 457 17.52 3.83 -15.67
N TYR A 458 17.75 3.07 -16.74
CA TYR A 458 17.53 1.62 -16.78
C TYR A 458 18.82 0.80 -16.61
N ASN A 459 19.92 1.42 -16.17
CA ASN A 459 21.24 0.79 -15.99
C ASN A 459 21.74 0.03 -17.23
N GLY A 460 21.42 0.55 -18.42
CA GLY A 460 21.78 -0.07 -19.70
C GLY A 460 20.95 -1.31 -20.08
N VAL A 461 19.87 -1.61 -19.36
CA VAL A 461 19.00 -2.77 -19.63
C VAL A 461 17.81 -2.38 -20.50
N GLY A 462 17.53 -3.23 -21.48
CA GLY A 462 16.50 -3.00 -22.49
C GLY A 462 17.04 -2.27 -23.72
N GLN A 463 16.15 -2.03 -24.67
CA GLN A 463 16.46 -1.32 -25.92
C GLN A 463 15.39 -0.27 -26.21
N PRO A 464 15.70 0.78 -27.00
CA PRO A 464 14.71 1.75 -27.44
C PRO A 464 13.51 1.06 -28.09
N ALA A 465 12.31 1.33 -27.59
CA ALA A 465 11.10 0.69 -28.10
C ALA A 465 9.85 1.52 -27.80
N GLN A 466 8.85 1.45 -28.68
CA GLN A 466 7.46 1.68 -28.31
C GLN A 466 6.92 0.49 -27.52
N VAL A 467 5.77 0.67 -26.86
CA VAL A 467 5.08 -0.43 -26.18
C VAL A 467 4.61 -1.48 -27.20
N GLU A 468 5.09 -2.71 -27.06
CA GLU A 468 4.75 -3.84 -27.94
C GLU A 468 4.80 -5.18 -27.17
N PRO A 469 4.00 -6.20 -27.56
CA PRO A 469 3.84 -7.46 -26.82
C PRO A 469 5.12 -8.26 -26.53
N GLY A 470 6.19 -8.06 -27.30
CA GLY A 470 7.47 -8.74 -27.15
C GLY A 470 7.58 -10.03 -27.96
N PRO A 471 8.81 -10.52 -28.20
CA PRO A 471 9.07 -11.67 -29.08
C PRO A 471 8.51 -13.00 -28.58
N GLY A 472 8.20 -13.13 -27.28
CA GLY A 472 7.55 -14.32 -26.73
C GLY A 472 6.04 -14.40 -27.00
N SER A 473 5.43 -13.34 -27.53
CA SER A 473 3.99 -13.27 -27.79
C SER A 473 3.65 -13.58 -29.25
N ASP A 474 2.53 -14.27 -29.49
CA ASP A 474 1.94 -14.41 -30.85
C ASP A 474 1.68 -13.05 -31.53
N PHE A 475 1.50 -12.00 -30.71
CA PHE A 475 1.23 -10.64 -31.14
C PHE A 475 2.50 -9.79 -31.29
N HIS A 476 3.69 -10.38 -31.30
CA HIS A 476 4.92 -9.62 -31.50
C HIS A 476 4.85 -8.73 -32.75
N SER A 477 5.25 -7.45 -32.61
CA SER A 477 5.27 -6.49 -33.71
C SER A 477 6.57 -5.68 -33.73
N PRO A 478 7.59 -6.11 -34.49
CA PRO A 478 8.81 -5.35 -34.70
C PRO A 478 8.54 -3.95 -35.29
N ARG A 479 7.54 -3.85 -36.17
CA ARG A 479 7.14 -2.58 -36.80
C ARG A 479 6.68 -1.57 -35.75
N LEU A 480 5.86 -1.98 -34.79
CA LEU A 480 5.44 -1.12 -33.70
C LEU A 480 6.60 -0.79 -32.77
N ARG A 481 7.38 -1.81 -32.37
CA ARG A 481 8.56 -1.66 -31.52
C ARG A 481 9.46 -0.54 -31.99
N ASP A 482 9.80 -0.54 -33.28
CA ASP A 482 10.80 0.35 -33.85
C ASP A 482 10.22 1.70 -34.30
N SER A 483 8.89 1.87 -34.24
CA SER A 483 8.20 3.04 -34.79
C SER A 483 8.59 4.36 -34.10
N PHE A 484 9.25 5.25 -34.86
CA PHE A 484 9.69 6.58 -34.38
C PHE A 484 10.50 6.54 -33.07
N THR A 485 11.30 5.48 -32.88
CA THR A 485 12.16 5.32 -31.69
C THR A 485 13.60 5.74 -31.91
N ALA A 486 14.02 5.90 -33.18
CA ALA A 486 15.32 6.45 -33.52
C ALA A 486 15.43 7.89 -33.01
N HIS A 487 16.56 8.22 -32.36
CA HIS A 487 16.84 9.60 -31.97
C HIS A 487 17.27 10.38 -33.22
N ASP A 488 16.37 11.21 -33.73
CA ASP A 488 16.54 11.99 -34.97
C ASP A 488 15.96 13.40 -34.76
N PRO A 489 16.70 14.29 -34.06
CA PRO A 489 16.23 15.62 -33.73
C PRO A 489 16.06 16.52 -34.97
N GLU A 490 16.80 16.26 -36.05
CA GLU A 490 16.67 17.02 -37.30
C GLU A 490 15.33 16.73 -37.98
N ARG A 491 14.97 15.45 -38.13
CA ARG A 491 13.66 15.06 -38.65
C ARG A 491 12.53 15.50 -37.73
N ALA A 492 12.73 15.43 -36.40
CA ALA A 492 11.77 15.97 -35.44
C ALA A 492 11.53 17.46 -35.67
N ALA A 493 12.60 18.26 -35.84
CA ALA A 493 12.49 19.69 -36.11
C ALA A 493 11.75 19.97 -37.44
N ALA A 494 12.07 19.22 -38.51
CA ALA A 494 11.40 19.37 -39.80
C ALA A 494 9.90 19.10 -39.72
N LEU A 495 9.48 18.04 -39.00
CA LEU A 495 8.06 17.74 -38.78
C LEU A 495 7.34 18.85 -38.00
N LEU A 496 8.01 19.47 -37.03
CA LEU A 496 7.46 20.61 -36.29
C LEU A 496 7.34 21.86 -37.19
N ASP A 497 8.28 22.06 -38.11
CA ASP A 497 8.25 23.15 -39.09
C ASP A 497 7.12 22.98 -40.11
N GLU A 498 6.88 21.76 -40.59
CA GLU A 498 5.74 21.40 -41.45
C GLU A 498 4.38 21.67 -40.79
N LEU A 499 4.32 21.64 -39.46
CA LEU A 499 3.13 21.99 -38.66
C LEU A 499 2.99 23.51 -38.42
N GLY A 500 3.90 24.32 -38.98
CA GLY A 500 3.90 25.77 -38.84
C GLY A 500 4.43 26.27 -37.50
N LEU A 501 5.09 25.43 -36.69
CA LEU A 501 5.60 25.79 -35.36
C LEU A 501 6.94 26.52 -35.41
N VAL A 502 7.17 27.38 -36.41
CA VAL A 502 8.48 27.98 -36.73
C VAL A 502 8.86 29.18 -35.84
N LYS A 503 7.86 29.89 -35.32
CA LYS A 503 8.07 31.10 -34.50
C LYS A 503 8.66 30.73 -33.14
N ARG A 504 9.56 31.57 -32.62
CA ARG A 504 10.19 31.40 -31.30
C ARG A 504 9.96 32.61 -30.41
N ASP A 505 9.84 32.39 -29.11
CA ASP A 505 9.76 33.42 -28.09
C ASP A 505 11.16 33.90 -27.64
N ARG A 506 11.20 34.83 -26.69
CA ARG A 506 12.45 35.42 -26.17
C ARG A 506 13.36 34.41 -25.45
N GLU A 507 12.83 33.28 -25.02
CA GLU A 507 13.58 32.19 -24.39
C GLU A 507 14.09 31.18 -25.43
N GLY A 508 13.87 31.43 -26.73
CA GLY A 508 14.25 30.54 -27.83
C GLY A 508 13.30 29.36 -28.03
N MET A 509 12.16 29.33 -27.34
CA MET A 509 11.19 28.24 -27.41
C MET A 509 10.15 28.50 -28.50
N ARG A 510 9.72 27.46 -29.22
CA ARG A 510 8.67 27.54 -30.23
C ARG A 510 7.36 28.06 -29.61
N THR A 511 6.63 28.88 -30.34
CA THR A 511 5.29 29.36 -29.96
C THR A 511 4.21 28.55 -30.68
N PHE A 512 2.95 28.74 -30.29
CA PHE A 512 1.84 28.35 -31.16
C PHE A 512 1.87 29.19 -32.46
N PRO A 513 1.21 28.75 -33.55
CA PRO A 513 1.25 29.47 -34.83
C PRO A 513 0.75 30.93 -34.76
N ASP A 514 -0.17 31.21 -33.84
CA ASP A 514 -0.67 32.57 -33.54
C ASP A 514 0.34 33.46 -32.77
N GLY A 515 1.47 32.91 -32.33
CA GLY A 515 2.51 33.60 -31.56
C GLY A 515 2.35 33.50 -30.05
N SER A 516 1.27 32.89 -29.54
CA SER A 516 1.06 32.70 -28.11
C SER A 516 2.03 31.65 -27.53
N ARG A 517 2.33 31.77 -26.23
CA ARG A 517 3.33 30.94 -25.55
C ARG A 517 2.89 29.47 -25.55
N MET A 518 3.68 28.60 -26.15
CA MET A 518 3.45 27.14 -26.11
C MET A 518 4.07 26.55 -24.83
N THR A 519 3.26 25.81 -24.06
CA THR A 519 3.68 25.11 -22.83
C THR A 519 2.87 23.83 -22.68
N TRP A 520 3.55 22.72 -22.46
CA TRP A 520 2.97 21.39 -22.29
C TRP A 520 3.16 20.88 -20.87
N TYR A 521 2.21 20.08 -20.38
CA TYR A 521 2.30 19.46 -19.05
C TYR A 521 2.41 17.94 -19.15
N ILE A 522 3.35 17.37 -18.41
CA ILE A 522 3.51 15.92 -18.27
C ILE A 522 3.11 15.56 -16.84
N ASP A 523 1.92 14.98 -16.71
CA ASP A 523 1.33 14.61 -15.42
C ASP A 523 1.69 13.17 -15.06
N PHE A 524 2.21 12.96 -13.86
CA PHE A 524 2.48 11.66 -13.26
C PHE A 524 2.01 11.65 -11.80
N THR A 525 2.10 10.50 -11.13
CA THR A 525 1.71 10.37 -9.72
C THR A 525 2.81 9.69 -8.92
N ALA A 526 2.73 9.72 -7.58
CA ALA A 526 3.62 8.98 -6.70
C ALA A 526 3.68 7.45 -6.99
N PHE A 527 2.67 6.87 -7.64
CA PHE A 527 2.66 5.45 -8.01
C PHE A 527 3.63 5.14 -9.15
N THR A 528 3.61 5.94 -10.22
CA THR A 528 4.49 5.80 -11.38
C THR A 528 5.87 6.39 -11.13
N GLY A 529 5.93 7.42 -10.28
CA GLY A 529 7.12 8.23 -10.05
C GLY A 529 7.47 9.14 -11.25
N GLU A 530 8.53 9.93 -11.07
CA GLU A 530 9.04 10.86 -12.10
C GLU A 530 9.68 10.13 -13.29
N GLY A 531 10.24 8.94 -13.08
CA GLY A 531 10.89 8.15 -14.13
C GLY A 531 11.97 8.95 -14.88
N PRO A 532 12.05 8.86 -16.23
CA PRO A 532 13.01 9.60 -17.04
C PRO A 532 12.50 10.98 -17.51
N VAL A 533 11.43 11.53 -16.92
CA VAL A 533 10.75 12.71 -17.45
C VAL A 533 11.65 13.93 -17.66
N GLN A 534 12.66 14.14 -16.80
CA GLN A 534 13.57 15.28 -16.94
C GLN A 534 14.42 15.18 -18.21
N PHE A 535 14.88 13.98 -18.60
CA PHE A 535 15.59 13.78 -19.87
C PHE A 535 14.71 14.17 -21.06
N ILE A 536 13.43 13.78 -21.02
CA ILE A 536 12.46 14.10 -22.07
C ILE A 536 12.21 15.61 -22.14
N VAL A 537 12.08 16.28 -20.99
CA VAL A 537 11.94 17.74 -20.92
C VAL A 537 13.16 18.44 -21.55
N ASP A 538 14.36 17.98 -21.23
CA ASP A 538 15.60 18.56 -21.76
C ASP A 538 15.74 18.32 -23.28
N ASP A 539 15.42 17.12 -23.76
CA ASP A 539 15.44 16.76 -25.18
C ASP A 539 14.42 17.56 -25.99
N TRP A 540 13.19 17.69 -25.48
CA TRP A 540 12.15 18.52 -26.08
C TRP A 540 12.53 20.00 -26.06
N ALA A 541 13.20 20.48 -25.01
CA ALA A 541 13.66 21.86 -24.95
C ALA A 541 14.69 22.18 -26.05
N ARG A 542 15.56 21.23 -26.42
CA ARG A 542 16.48 21.39 -27.57
C ARG A 542 15.73 21.53 -28.90
N LEU A 543 14.56 20.92 -29.03
CA LEU A 543 13.65 21.12 -30.17
C LEU A 543 12.86 22.44 -30.12
N GLY A 544 13.01 23.20 -29.04
CA GLY A 544 12.23 24.40 -28.74
C GLY A 544 10.83 24.10 -28.16
N ILE A 545 10.55 22.87 -27.73
CA ILE A 545 9.27 22.51 -27.11
C ILE A 545 9.38 22.67 -25.59
N ARG A 546 8.55 23.56 -25.02
CA ARG A 546 8.52 23.78 -23.57
C ARG A 546 7.58 22.78 -22.90
N ALA A 547 8.11 21.93 -22.03
CA ALA A 547 7.33 21.02 -21.20
C ALA A 547 7.63 21.20 -19.71
N ILE A 548 6.61 21.00 -18.88
CA ILE A 548 6.69 21.10 -17.42
C ILE A 548 6.18 19.78 -16.85
N GLN A 549 7.03 19.13 -16.07
CA GLN A 549 6.68 17.93 -15.32
C GLN A 549 5.86 18.30 -14.07
N ARG A 550 4.80 17.54 -13.75
CA ARG A 550 3.96 17.78 -12.58
C ARG A 550 3.62 16.47 -11.88
N ASP A 551 4.02 16.36 -10.62
CA ASP A 551 3.49 15.33 -9.72
C ASP A 551 2.07 15.74 -9.29
N ARG A 552 1.11 14.84 -9.50
CA ARG A 552 -0.30 15.03 -9.18
C ARG A 552 -0.72 14.01 -8.13
N ALA A 553 -1.49 14.48 -7.15
CA ALA A 553 -2.31 13.57 -6.34
C ALA A 553 -3.16 12.70 -7.28
N ARG A 554 -3.28 11.41 -6.97
CA ARG A 554 -3.96 10.44 -7.83
C ARG A 554 -5.41 10.86 -8.12
N SER A 555 -6.09 11.41 -7.12
CA SER A 555 -7.41 12.03 -7.22
C SER A 555 -7.50 13.05 -8.35
N LEU A 556 -6.65 14.06 -8.29
CA LEU A 556 -6.59 15.14 -9.26
C LEU A 556 -6.19 14.64 -10.66
N PHE A 557 -5.31 13.64 -10.74
CA PHE A 557 -4.93 13.01 -12.01
C PHE A 557 -6.15 12.40 -12.72
N TYR A 558 -6.95 11.57 -12.02
CA TYR A 558 -8.15 10.97 -12.60
C TYR A 558 -9.23 12.01 -12.91
N ALA A 559 -9.42 13.02 -12.05
CA ALA A 559 -10.36 14.10 -12.30
C ALA A 559 -10.04 14.87 -13.59
N GLN A 560 -8.77 15.22 -13.80
CA GLN A 560 -8.32 15.91 -15.01
C GLN A 560 -8.46 15.03 -16.26
N LYS A 561 -8.15 13.74 -16.14
CA LYS A 561 -8.31 12.75 -17.20
C LYS A 561 -9.78 12.59 -17.61
N ALA A 562 -10.68 12.45 -16.65
CA ALA A 562 -12.12 12.35 -16.89
C ALA A 562 -12.69 13.63 -17.54
N ALA A 563 -12.17 14.80 -17.16
CA ALA A 563 -12.51 16.08 -17.77
C ALA A 563 -11.78 16.35 -19.10
N GLN A 564 -10.90 15.44 -19.55
CA GLN A 564 -10.09 15.55 -20.78
C GLN A 564 -9.17 16.79 -20.79
N LEU A 565 -8.71 17.22 -19.60
CA LEU A 565 -7.94 18.46 -19.41
C LEU A 565 -6.42 18.25 -19.29
N HIS A 566 -5.92 17.02 -19.37
CA HIS A 566 -4.48 16.71 -19.41
C HIS A 566 -3.90 16.82 -20.83
N ASP A 567 -2.61 17.16 -20.92
CA ASP A 567 -1.87 17.19 -22.19
C ASP A 567 -1.20 15.84 -22.42
N PHE A 568 -0.31 15.46 -21.51
CA PHE A 568 0.36 14.17 -21.44
C PHE A 568 0.17 13.59 -20.06
N THR A 569 -0.12 12.30 -20.01
CA THR A 569 -0.12 11.53 -18.76
C THR A 569 0.90 10.43 -18.85
N VAL A 570 1.42 10.04 -17.70
CA VAL A 570 2.39 8.95 -17.57
C VAL A 570 1.75 7.84 -16.75
N TRP A 571 1.84 6.62 -17.27
CA TRP A 571 1.47 5.40 -16.55
C TRP A 571 2.37 4.24 -16.96
N SER A 572 2.28 3.09 -16.29
CA SER A 572 2.83 1.86 -16.87
C SER A 572 1.90 1.35 -17.96
N SER A 573 2.41 0.57 -18.90
CA SER A 573 1.55 -0.33 -19.67
C SER A 573 1.08 -1.49 -18.78
N GLU A 574 0.26 -2.40 -19.29
CA GLU A 574 -0.20 -3.55 -18.50
C GLU A 574 -0.46 -4.76 -19.38
N SER A 575 0.15 -5.89 -19.04
CA SER A 575 -0.13 -7.20 -19.64
C SER A 575 -0.15 -7.23 -21.18
N ASP A 576 0.60 -6.34 -21.85
CA ASP A 576 0.60 -6.18 -23.31
C ASP A 576 1.08 -7.43 -24.05
N PHE A 577 1.68 -8.40 -23.36
CA PHE A 577 1.98 -9.72 -23.91
C PHE A 577 0.77 -10.38 -24.59
N ASN A 578 -0.45 -10.19 -24.08
CA ASN A 578 -1.67 -10.61 -24.76
C ASN A 578 -2.65 -9.43 -24.85
N PRO A 579 -2.48 -8.57 -25.86
CA PRO A 579 -3.23 -7.34 -25.95
C PRO A 579 -4.70 -7.58 -26.33
N LEU A 580 -5.11 -8.80 -26.69
CA LEU A 580 -6.52 -9.17 -26.85
C LEU A 580 -7.30 -9.05 -25.54
N VAL A 581 -6.65 -9.38 -24.42
CA VAL A 581 -7.21 -9.30 -23.08
C VAL A 581 -7.06 -7.89 -22.51
N GLU A 582 -5.90 -7.27 -22.73
CA GLU A 582 -5.58 -5.94 -22.22
C GLU A 582 -5.05 -5.02 -23.34
N PRO A 583 -5.94 -4.36 -24.11
CA PRO A 583 -5.57 -3.56 -25.28
C PRO A 583 -5.34 -2.07 -24.98
N ARG A 584 -5.34 -1.61 -23.72
CA ARG A 584 -5.40 -0.17 -23.35
C ARG A 584 -4.36 0.73 -24.03
N SER A 585 -3.21 0.18 -24.40
CA SER A 585 -2.12 0.88 -25.09
C SER A 585 -2.39 1.13 -26.58
N PHE A 586 -3.37 0.42 -27.16
CA PHE A 586 -3.61 0.32 -28.61
C PHE A 586 -5.05 0.62 -29.02
N VAL A 587 -6.03 0.28 -28.18
CA VAL A 587 -7.46 0.42 -28.45
C VAL A 587 -8.12 1.15 -27.28
N PRO A 588 -8.94 2.20 -27.52
CA PRO A 588 -9.57 2.93 -26.43
C PRO A 588 -10.85 2.23 -25.98
N VAL A 589 -10.72 1.14 -25.22
CA VAL A 589 -11.86 0.31 -24.75
C VAL A 589 -12.03 0.29 -23.23
N SER A 590 -11.18 1.01 -22.51
CA SER A 590 -11.24 1.15 -21.05
C SER A 590 -10.82 2.54 -20.63
N GLY A 591 -11.26 2.96 -19.44
CA GLY A 591 -10.82 4.23 -18.85
C GLY A 591 -9.30 4.37 -18.79
N GLU A 592 -8.57 3.26 -18.75
CA GLU A 592 -7.10 3.22 -18.73
C GLU A 592 -6.42 3.49 -20.08
N ALA A 593 -7.19 3.68 -21.16
CA ALA A 593 -6.69 4.19 -22.43
C ALA A 593 -6.43 5.71 -22.37
N ASN A 594 -5.37 6.08 -21.65
CA ASN A 594 -5.04 7.47 -21.28
C ASN A 594 -4.85 8.43 -22.48
N TYR A 595 -4.61 7.90 -23.68
CA TYR A 595 -4.41 8.70 -24.89
C TYR A 595 -5.72 9.14 -25.56
N ALA A 596 -6.86 8.50 -25.24
CA ALA A 596 -8.15 8.82 -25.85
C ALA A 596 -9.34 8.54 -24.91
N PRO A 597 -9.39 9.12 -23.69
CA PRO A 597 -10.41 8.78 -22.69
C PRO A 597 -11.85 9.06 -23.12
N ALA A 598 -12.10 10.06 -23.98
CA ALA A 598 -13.46 10.35 -24.47
C ALA A 598 -14.04 9.19 -25.30
N PHE A 599 -13.24 8.66 -26.22
CA PHE A 599 -13.59 7.53 -27.09
C PHE A 599 -13.77 6.25 -26.28
N ALA A 600 -12.90 6.03 -25.28
CA ALA A 600 -13.03 4.90 -24.38
C ALA A 600 -14.32 4.95 -23.57
N ARG A 601 -14.68 6.11 -23.03
CA ARG A 601 -15.94 6.28 -22.31
C ARG A 601 -17.15 5.99 -23.20
N TRP A 602 -17.15 6.49 -24.43
CA TRP A 602 -18.22 6.22 -25.40
C TRP A 602 -18.32 4.72 -25.75
N TYR A 603 -17.20 4.03 -25.97
CA TYR A 603 -17.19 2.59 -26.25
C TYR A 603 -17.72 1.77 -25.06
N VAL A 604 -17.22 2.03 -23.84
CA VAL A 604 -17.64 1.30 -22.63
C VAL A 604 -19.13 1.49 -22.33
N LEU A 605 -19.71 2.63 -22.72
CA LEU A 605 -21.15 2.87 -22.61
C LEU A 605 -21.97 2.16 -23.70
N GLY A 606 -21.33 1.42 -24.60
CA GLY A 606 -21.97 0.66 -25.67
C GLY A 606 -22.24 1.49 -26.92
N GLY A 607 -21.55 2.62 -27.09
CA GLY A 607 -21.78 3.54 -28.22
C GLY A 607 -21.58 2.88 -29.58
N LEU A 608 -20.62 1.96 -29.72
CA LEU A 608 -20.40 1.19 -30.95
C LEU A 608 -21.60 0.32 -31.36
N HIS A 609 -22.47 0.02 -30.39
CA HIS A 609 -23.67 -0.80 -30.56
C HIS A 609 -24.97 0.02 -30.50
N GLY A 610 -24.88 1.36 -30.54
CA GLY A 610 -26.05 2.25 -30.55
C GLY A 610 -26.83 2.25 -29.23
N ARG A 611 -26.19 1.95 -28.11
CA ARG A 611 -26.83 2.00 -26.80
C ARG A 611 -27.12 3.43 -26.37
N GLN A 612 -28.31 3.67 -25.81
CA GLN A 612 -28.75 4.98 -25.38
C GLN A 612 -27.86 5.58 -24.28
N GLU A 613 -27.23 4.76 -23.43
CA GLU A 613 -26.40 5.26 -22.34
C GLU A 613 -25.12 5.96 -22.79
N ALA A 614 -24.69 5.75 -24.04
CA ALA A 614 -23.58 6.48 -24.64
C ALA A 614 -23.99 7.89 -25.14
N GLU A 615 -25.29 8.17 -25.28
CA GLU A 615 -25.77 9.47 -25.75
C GLU A 615 -25.37 10.59 -24.78
N GLY A 616 -24.68 11.60 -25.30
CA GLY A 616 -24.20 12.74 -24.52
C GLY A 616 -23.09 12.42 -23.51
N LYS A 617 -22.56 11.19 -23.48
CA LYS A 617 -21.51 10.76 -22.56
C LYS A 617 -20.31 10.17 -23.32
N GLY A 618 -19.15 10.81 -23.19
CA GLY A 618 -17.97 10.48 -24.01
C GLY A 618 -18.05 11.15 -25.38
N GLU A 619 -17.23 10.68 -26.32
CA GLU A 619 -17.20 11.18 -27.70
C GLU A 619 -17.16 10.01 -28.69
N GLU A 620 -18.03 10.03 -29.70
CA GLU A 620 -17.96 9.05 -30.79
C GLU A 620 -16.77 9.36 -31.71
N PRO A 621 -15.88 8.40 -31.99
CA PRO A 621 -14.85 8.59 -33.01
C PRO A 621 -15.51 8.89 -34.38
N PRO A 622 -15.12 9.97 -35.07
CA PRO A 622 -15.74 10.33 -36.34
C PRO A 622 -15.69 9.19 -37.38
N PRO A 623 -16.66 9.11 -38.30
CA PRO A 623 -16.61 8.15 -39.41
C PRO A 623 -15.28 8.26 -40.19
N GLY A 624 -14.61 7.13 -40.43
CA GLY A 624 -13.30 7.09 -41.09
C GLY A 624 -12.11 7.44 -40.19
N HIS A 625 -12.32 7.87 -38.94
CA HIS A 625 -11.24 8.09 -38.00
C HIS A 625 -10.54 6.77 -37.63
N PRO A 626 -9.19 6.70 -37.54
CA PRO A 626 -8.47 5.46 -37.20
C PRO A 626 -8.91 4.83 -35.87
N ALA A 627 -9.32 5.65 -34.89
CA ALA A 627 -9.84 5.16 -33.62
C ALA A 627 -11.14 4.34 -33.78
N ARG A 628 -12.02 4.70 -34.73
CA ARG A 628 -13.22 3.90 -35.05
C ARG A 628 -12.83 2.53 -35.58
N ARG A 629 -11.87 2.50 -36.51
CA ARG A 629 -11.38 1.27 -37.14
C ARG A 629 -10.76 0.31 -36.13
N VAL A 630 -9.94 0.77 -35.20
CA VAL A 630 -9.33 -0.12 -34.19
C VAL A 630 -10.36 -0.70 -33.22
N LEU A 631 -11.43 0.03 -32.90
CA LEU A 631 -12.53 -0.49 -32.07
C LEU A 631 -13.28 -1.62 -32.80
N GLU A 632 -13.60 -1.42 -34.08
CA GLU A 632 -14.26 -2.43 -34.91
C GLU A 632 -13.38 -3.68 -35.11
N LEU A 633 -12.09 -3.48 -35.38
CA LEU A 633 -11.12 -4.58 -35.48
C LEU A 633 -11.02 -5.37 -34.18
N TYR A 634 -11.08 -4.69 -33.04
CA TYR A 634 -11.05 -5.33 -31.74
C TYR A 634 -12.29 -6.17 -31.48
N GLU A 635 -13.50 -5.66 -31.78
CA GLU A 635 -14.74 -6.44 -31.72
C GLU A 635 -14.67 -7.69 -32.61
N HIS A 636 -14.18 -7.54 -33.84
CA HIS A 636 -13.99 -8.68 -34.74
C HIS A 636 -12.96 -9.68 -34.21
N ALA A 637 -11.89 -9.20 -33.56
CA ALA A 637 -10.89 -10.07 -32.94
C ALA A 637 -11.49 -10.85 -31.76
N LEU A 638 -12.31 -10.24 -30.91
CA LEU A 638 -12.99 -10.96 -29.82
C LEU A 638 -13.94 -12.06 -30.33
N GLN A 639 -14.59 -11.82 -31.48
CA GLN A 639 -15.54 -12.75 -32.08
C GLN A 639 -14.89 -13.84 -32.95
N ALA A 640 -13.66 -13.63 -33.42
CA ALA A 640 -12.97 -14.56 -34.31
C ALA A 640 -12.77 -15.94 -33.65
N PRO A 641 -13.15 -17.05 -34.32
CA PRO A 641 -13.24 -18.37 -33.69
C PRO A 641 -11.89 -19.07 -33.47
N ASP A 642 -10.87 -18.67 -34.23
CA ASP A 642 -9.53 -19.23 -34.17
C ASP A 642 -8.48 -18.16 -33.87
N ARG A 643 -7.42 -18.59 -33.18
CA ARG A 643 -6.33 -17.75 -32.69
C ARG A 643 -5.57 -17.04 -33.81
N ALA A 644 -5.35 -17.70 -34.95
CA ALA A 644 -4.60 -17.11 -36.06
C ALA A 644 -5.33 -15.90 -36.64
N ARG A 645 -6.66 -15.97 -36.76
CA ARG A 645 -7.49 -14.84 -37.17
C ARG A 645 -7.50 -13.71 -36.14
N GLN A 646 -7.58 -14.03 -34.85
CA GLN A 646 -7.48 -13.05 -33.76
C GLN A 646 -6.16 -12.26 -33.85
N VAL A 647 -5.04 -12.97 -33.99
CA VAL A 647 -3.70 -12.39 -34.12
C VAL A 647 -3.59 -11.54 -35.39
N GLY A 648 -4.12 -12.00 -36.52
CA GLY A 648 -4.12 -11.26 -37.77
C GLY A 648 -4.87 -9.92 -37.68
N LEU A 649 -6.07 -9.92 -37.08
CA LEU A 649 -6.87 -8.72 -36.86
C LEU A 649 -6.18 -7.74 -35.90
N PHE A 650 -5.60 -8.25 -34.82
CA PHE A 650 -4.90 -7.40 -33.86
C PHE A 650 -3.58 -6.85 -34.43
N ARG A 651 -2.92 -7.55 -35.37
CA ARG A 651 -1.75 -7.04 -36.07
C ARG A 651 -2.07 -5.78 -36.88
N GLU A 652 -3.26 -5.71 -37.49
CA GLU A 652 -3.74 -4.49 -38.16
C GLU A 652 -3.91 -3.33 -37.16
N ILE A 653 -4.41 -3.60 -35.95
CA ILE A 653 -4.50 -2.60 -34.87
C ILE A 653 -3.10 -2.08 -34.50
N MET A 654 -2.12 -2.96 -34.33
CA MET A 654 -0.75 -2.57 -34.01
C MET A 654 -0.06 -1.80 -35.13
N ASP A 655 -0.36 -2.11 -36.40
CA ASP A 655 0.13 -1.36 -37.55
C ASP A 655 -0.42 0.08 -37.56
N ILE A 656 -1.70 0.25 -37.23
CA ILE A 656 -2.30 1.57 -37.02
C ILE A 656 -1.62 2.28 -35.85
N ALA A 657 -1.41 1.60 -34.72
CA ALA A 657 -0.71 2.18 -33.58
C ALA A 657 0.73 2.61 -33.91
N ALA A 658 1.43 1.83 -34.73
CA ALA A 658 2.79 2.16 -35.19
C ALA A 658 2.79 3.44 -36.01
N GLU A 659 1.83 3.59 -36.93
CA GLU A 659 1.73 4.78 -37.77
C GLU A 659 1.30 6.03 -36.97
N LYS A 660 0.34 5.86 -36.07
CA LYS A 660 -0.29 6.98 -35.36
C LYS A 660 0.45 7.39 -34.09
N VAL A 661 1.27 6.52 -33.50
CA VAL A 661 1.99 6.79 -32.24
C VAL A 661 1.01 7.26 -31.17
N TRP A 662 0.07 6.37 -30.79
CA TRP A 662 -0.94 6.68 -29.76
C TRP A 662 -0.33 6.94 -28.40
N THR A 663 0.76 6.23 -28.12
CA THR A 663 1.54 6.30 -26.89
C THR A 663 3.02 6.38 -27.26
N ILE A 664 3.82 6.93 -26.36
CA ILE A 664 5.26 7.13 -26.52
C ILE A 664 5.98 6.31 -25.45
N GLY A 665 6.54 5.18 -25.87
CA GLY A 665 7.40 4.31 -25.06
C GLY A 665 8.85 4.75 -25.07
N ILE A 666 9.59 4.36 -24.02
CA ILE A 666 11.01 4.71 -23.83
C ILE A 666 11.92 3.51 -24.13
N ALA A 667 11.64 2.38 -23.48
CA ALA A 667 12.45 1.18 -23.58
C ALA A 667 11.58 -0.06 -23.42
N THR A 668 12.08 -1.20 -23.90
CA THR A 668 11.54 -2.51 -23.52
C THR A 668 11.63 -2.70 -22.01
N ALA A 669 10.58 -3.23 -21.39
CA ALA A 669 10.56 -3.49 -19.95
C ALA A 669 11.74 -4.40 -19.50
N PRO A 670 12.44 -4.06 -18.41
CA PRO A 670 13.39 -4.95 -17.77
C PRO A 670 12.67 -6.16 -17.16
N PRO A 671 13.39 -7.25 -16.83
CA PRO A 671 12.81 -8.39 -16.14
C PRO A 671 12.18 -8.03 -14.80
N VAL A 672 11.12 -8.74 -14.42
CA VAL A 672 10.55 -8.66 -13.07
C VAL A 672 11.46 -9.43 -12.13
N LEU A 673 11.90 -8.78 -11.06
CA LEU A 673 12.75 -9.42 -10.05
C LEU A 673 11.88 -10.21 -9.07
N ALA A 674 12.30 -11.44 -8.76
CA ALA A 674 11.74 -12.22 -7.67
C ALA A 674 12.87 -12.75 -6.77
N VAL A 675 12.84 -12.38 -5.50
CA VAL A 675 13.71 -12.91 -4.44
C VAL A 675 13.09 -14.20 -3.92
N VAL A 676 13.83 -15.30 -3.98
CA VAL A 676 13.39 -16.62 -3.52
C VAL A 676 14.40 -17.17 -2.52
N LYS A 677 13.98 -17.40 -1.29
CA LYS A 677 14.82 -17.93 -0.21
C LYS A 677 15.35 -19.31 -0.59
N GLU A 678 16.61 -19.58 -0.25
CA GLU A 678 17.19 -20.91 -0.41
C GLU A 678 16.40 -21.94 0.41
N GLY A 679 16.07 -23.07 -0.22
CA GLY A 679 15.19 -24.09 0.37
C GLY A 679 13.69 -23.78 0.24
N PHE A 680 13.28 -22.64 -0.33
CA PHE A 680 11.91 -22.46 -0.82
C PHE A 680 11.84 -22.92 -2.29
N ARG A 681 11.19 -24.05 -2.50
CA ARG A 681 11.28 -24.88 -3.70
C ARG A 681 10.01 -24.79 -4.55
N ASN A 682 10.04 -25.39 -5.74
CA ASN A 682 8.97 -25.36 -6.75
C ASN A 682 8.62 -23.98 -7.32
N VAL A 683 9.42 -22.94 -7.06
CA VAL A 683 9.26 -21.64 -7.73
C VAL A 683 9.92 -21.70 -9.11
N PRO A 684 9.19 -21.40 -10.21
CA PRO A 684 9.78 -21.41 -11.56
C PRO A 684 11.03 -20.53 -11.66
N GLN A 685 11.99 -20.94 -12.49
CA GLN A 685 13.15 -20.11 -12.81
C GLN A 685 12.75 -18.83 -13.55
N ASN A 686 11.80 -18.99 -14.46
CA ASN A 686 11.21 -17.94 -15.27
C ASN A 686 9.72 -18.27 -15.47
N MET A 687 8.88 -17.25 -15.53
CA MET A 687 7.44 -17.34 -15.76
C MET A 687 6.95 -16.01 -16.33
N LEU A 688 5.81 -16.03 -17.02
CA LEU A 688 5.12 -14.82 -17.42
C LEU A 688 4.49 -14.17 -16.18
N PHE A 689 4.89 -12.92 -15.92
CA PHE A 689 4.40 -12.15 -14.77
C PHE A 689 3.58 -10.94 -15.22
N GLY A 690 2.31 -10.89 -14.82
CA GLY A 690 1.43 -9.75 -15.10
C GLY A 690 0.11 -9.81 -14.34
N ASN A 691 -0.63 -8.71 -14.33
CA ASN A 691 -1.92 -8.66 -13.65
C ASN A 691 -2.97 -9.55 -14.33
N ALA A 692 -3.01 -9.57 -15.66
CA ALA A 692 -3.97 -10.38 -16.41
C ALA A 692 -3.73 -11.90 -16.26
N TYR A 693 -2.52 -12.28 -15.84
CA TYR A 693 -2.14 -13.68 -15.60
C TYR A 693 -2.34 -14.11 -14.16
N SER A 694 -2.90 -13.23 -13.32
CA SER A 694 -3.09 -13.44 -11.87
C SER A 694 -1.80 -13.86 -11.16
N SER A 695 -0.65 -13.43 -11.67
CA SER A 695 0.66 -13.85 -11.15
C SER A 695 0.86 -13.41 -9.69
N PRO A 696 1.39 -14.29 -8.81
CA PRO A 696 2.05 -15.55 -9.14
C PRO A 696 1.16 -16.81 -9.20
N SER A 697 -0.17 -16.74 -9.05
CA SER A 697 -1.01 -17.97 -9.02
C SER A 697 -0.86 -18.88 -10.25
N ASN A 698 -0.56 -18.33 -11.44
CA ASN A 698 -0.29 -19.10 -12.65
C ASN A 698 0.93 -20.03 -12.53
N ALA A 699 1.79 -19.83 -11.53
CA ALA A 699 2.92 -20.69 -11.21
C ALA A 699 2.58 -21.92 -10.34
N GLY A 700 1.30 -22.16 -10.02
CA GLY A 700 0.91 -23.30 -9.17
C GLY A 700 1.45 -23.18 -7.75
N ILE A 701 1.27 -22.01 -7.13
CA ILE A 701 1.81 -21.64 -5.81
C ILE A 701 1.43 -22.61 -4.68
N GLU A 702 0.38 -23.41 -4.87
CA GLU A 702 -0.06 -24.45 -3.94
C GLU A 702 0.99 -25.56 -3.80
N THR A 703 1.81 -25.74 -4.84
CA THR A 703 2.92 -26.71 -4.89
C THR A 703 4.22 -26.17 -4.31
N PHE A 704 4.31 -24.88 -3.95
CA PHE A 704 5.51 -24.32 -3.34
C PHE A 704 5.69 -24.87 -1.94
N TYR A 705 6.94 -25.12 -1.53
CA TYR A 705 7.22 -25.73 -0.24
C TYR A 705 8.57 -25.33 0.34
N PHE A 706 8.71 -25.49 1.67
CA PHE A 706 9.99 -25.40 2.35
C PHE A 706 10.65 -26.78 2.42
N GLU A 707 11.90 -26.88 1.98
CA GLU A 707 12.70 -28.10 2.11
C GLU A 707 12.87 -28.52 3.59
N HIS A 708 13.00 -27.52 4.46
CA HIS A 708 13.09 -27.63 5.91
C HIS A 708 12.13 -26.63 6.58
N PRO A 709 10.85 -27.00 6.79
CA PRO A 709 9.90 -26.14 7.51
C PRO A 709 10.34 -25.99 8.97
N SER A 710 10.26 -24.76 9.49
CA SER A 710 10.86 -24.39 10.79
C SER A 710 9.91 -23.60 11.71
N ASP A 711 8.60 -23.82 11.59
CA ASP A 711 7.63 -23.17 12.49
C ASP A 711 7.84 -23.64 13.94
N SER A 712 7.70 -22.72 14.90
CA SER A 712 7.80 -23.04 16.32
C SER A 712 6.60 -23.91 16.77
N PRO A 713 6.71 -24.68 17.87
CA PRO A 713 5.58 -25.42 18.41
C PRO A 713 4.37 -24.54 18.72
N GLY A 714 4.60 -23.29 19.15
CA GLY A 714 3.55 -22.30 19.38
C GLY A 714 2.83 -21.91 18.09
N ALA A 715 3.58 -21.60 17.03
CA ALA A 715 3.00 -21.32 15.71
C ALA A 715 2.17 -22.49 15.16
N VAL A 716 2.66 -23.73 15.28
CA VAL A 716 1.91 -24.92 14.84
C VAL A 716 0.61 -25.10 15.65
N ALA A 717 0.65 -24.86 16.96
CA ALA A 717 -0.54 -24.92 17.80
C ALA A 717 -1.56 -23.84 17.42
N GLN A 718 -1.10 -22.61 17.16
CA GLN A 718 -1.92 -21.51 16.70
C GLN A 718 -2.58 -21.82 15.35
N ILE A 719 -1.82 -22.26 14.35
CA ILE A 719 -2.36 -22.62 13.02
C ILE A 719 -3.44 -23.70 13.16
N ARG A 720 -3.22 -24.70 14.03
CA ARG A 720 -4.21 -25.76 14.29
C ARG A 720 -5.50 -25.18 14.89
N GLN A 721 -5.38 -24.27 15.84
CA GLN A 721 -6.53 -23.61 16.47
C GLN A 721 -7.30 -22.76 15.46
N GLU A 722 -6.61 -21.95 14.65
CA GLU A 722 -7.21 -21.11 13.61
C GLU A 722 -7.96 -21.96 12.56
N MET A 723 -7.50 -23.17 12.24
CA MET A 723 -8.22 -24.05 11.29
C MET A 723 -9.53 -24.62 11.85
N THR A 724 -9.67 -24.77 13.17
CA THR A 724 -10.85 -25.37 13.81
C THR A 724 -11.81 -24.37 14.42
N THR A 725 -11.32 -23.18 14.76
CA THR A 725 -12.07 -22.17 15.51
C THR A 725 -12.10 -20.88 14.71
N ILE A 726 -13.31 -20.44 14.36
CA ILE A 726 -13.51 -19.13 13.73
C ILE A 726 -13.54 -18.08 14.84
N THR A 727 -12.66 -17.09 14.75
CA THR A 727 -12.75 -15.87 15.57
C THR A 727 -13.43 -14.79 14.73
N PRO A 728 -14.74 -14.55 14.90
CA PRO A 728 -15.47 -13.61 14.08
C PRO A 728 -15.02 -12.16 14.33
N ALA A 729 -15.43 -11.25 13.46
CA ALA A 729 -15.21 -9.83 13.69
C ALA A 729 -16.00 -9.36 14.93
N PRO A 730 -15.50 -8.37 15.69
CA PRO A 730 -16.19 -7.79 16.87
C PRO A 730 -17.61 -7.28 16.60
N ASP A 731 -17.95 -7.05 15.34
CA ASP A 731 -19.23 -6.54 14.88
C ASP A 731 -20.12 -7.63 14.22
N ALA A 732 -19.72 -8.90 14.32
CA ALA A 732 -20.52 -10.03 13.88
C ALA A 732 -21.77 -10.22 14.75
N VAL A 733 -22.82 -10.74 14.13
CA VAL A 733 -24.10 -11.01 14.79
C VAL A 733 -24.34 -12.51 14.76
N ASP A 734 -24.62 -13.07 15.93
CA ASP A 734 -25.03 -14.45 16.04
C ASP A 734 -26.45 -14.61 15.49
N ALA A 735 -26.60 -15.46 14.47
CA ALA A 735 -27.87 -15.59 13.76
C ALA A 735 -29.00 -16.20 14.60
N GLY A 736 -28.68 -16.93 15.68
CA GLY A 736 -29.69 -17.54 16.55
C GLY A 736 -30.21 -16.60 17.65
N THR A 737 -29.36 -15.69 18.12
CA THR A 737 -29.67 -14.76 19.21
C THR A 737 -29.92 -13.33 18.75
N LEU A 738 -29.58 -13.00 17.50
CA LEU A 738 -29.62 -11.66 16.90
C LEU A 738 -28.82 -10.62 17.71
N ARG A 739 -27.91 -11.09 18.57
CA ARG A 739 -27.04 -10.25 19.39
C ARG A 739 -25.67 -10.14 18.76
N ARG A 740 -25.07 -8.97 18.94
CA ARG A 740 -23.65 -8.76 18.65
C ARG A 740 -22.85 -9.75 19.49
N VAL A 741 -21.86 -10.39 18.88
CA VAL A 741 -20.92 -11.25 19.61
C VAL A 741 -20.17 -10.35 20.59
N ASP A 742 -20.31 -10.61 21.90
CA ASP A 742 -19.73 -9.77 22.95
C ASP A 742 -18.20 -9.65 22.77
N ASP A 743 -17.74 -8.41 22.69
CA ASP A 743 -16.37 -8.06 22.32
C ASP A 743 -15.43 -8.15 23.54
N ALA A 744 -14.37 -8.95 23.42
CA ALA A 744 -13.19 -8.89 24.30
C ALA A 744 -12.07 -8.00 23.68
N GLY A 745 -12.38 -7.25 22.62
CA GLY A 745 -11.41 -6.54 21.79
C GLY A 745 -11.07 -5.10 22.18
N MET A 746 -10.05 -4.59 21.47
CA MET A 746 -9.46 -3.25 21.53
C MET A 746 -10.47 -2.09 21.53
N GLY A 747 -11.42 -2.16 20.59
CA GLY A 747 -12.37 -1.09 20.26
C GLY A 747 -13.38 -0.83 21.38
N GLY A 748 -13.89 -1.90 22.00
CA GLY A 748 -14.78 -1.81 23.16
C GLY A 748 -14.14 -1.15 24.38
N LEU A 749 -12.83 -1.35 24.60
CA LEU A 749 -12.11 -0.64 25.66
C LEU A 749 -12.01 0.87 25.41
N ILE A 750 -11.97 1.33 24.15
CA ILE A 750 -11.95 2.76 23.86
C ILE A 750 -13.29 3.39 24.21
N SER A 751 -14.41 2.79 23.78
CA SER A 751 -15.75 3.31 24.11
C SER A 751 -16.02 3.27 25.62
N GLN A 752 -15.63 2.18 26.30
CA GLN A 752 -15.67 2.09 27.76
C GLN A 752 -14.69 3.07 28.44
N GLY A 753 -13.55 3.35 27.81
CA GLY A 753 -12.53 4.29 28.28
C GLY A 753 -13.04 5.72 28.33
N PHE A 754 -13.83 6.16 27.35
CA PHE A 754 -14.52 7.46 27.39
C PHE A 754 -15.52 7.53 28.56
N ALA A 755 -16.29 6.46 28.80
CA ALA A 755 -17.19 6.38 29.94
C ALA A 755 -16.44 6.37 31.28
N ALA A 756 -15.32 5.66 31.37
CA ALA A 756 -14.45 5.63 32.54
C ALA A 756 -13.79 7.00 32.79
N LEU A 757 -13.42 7.73 31.74
CA LEU A 757 -12.93 9.11 31.84
C LEU A 757 -14.02 10.06 32.36
N ALA A 758 -15.26 9.92 31.88
CA ALA A 758 -16.39 10.69 32.39
C ALA A 758 -16.68 10.36 33.87
N ALA A 759 -16.61 9.09 34.25
CA ALA A 759 -16.75 8.64 35.63
C ALA A 759 -15.60 9.14 36.52
N LEU A 760 -14.35 9.06 36.05
CA LEU A 760 -13.18 9.58 36.75
C LEU A 760 -13.28 11.10 36.92
N ALA A 761 -13.72 11.82 35.90
CA ALA A 761 -13.98 13.24 35.98
C ALA A 761 -15.07 13.54 37.03
N ALA A 762 -16.16 12.78 37.06
CA ALA A 762 -17.21 12.91 38.07
C ALA A 762 -16.70 12.61 39.49
N VAL A 763 -15.87 11.58 39.67
CA VAL A 763 -15.23 11.25 40.95
C VAL A 763 -14.26 12.35 41.38
N LEU A 764 -13.40 12.83 40.49
CA LEU A 764 -12.43 13.90 40.76
C LEU A 764 -13.11 15.26 41.00
N LEU A 765 -14.28 15.51 40.40
CA LEU A 765 -15.14 16.64 40.69
C LEU A 765 -15.85 16.48 42.05
N GLY A 766 -16.19 15.25 42.44
CA GLY A 766 -16.77 14.91 43.74
C GLY A 766 -15.76 14.96 44.90
N VAL A 767 -14.47 14.67 44.63
CA VAL A 767 -13.37 14.90 45.56
C VAL A 767 -13.12 16.41 45.61
N ARG A 768 -13.16 17.04 46.80
CA ARG A 768 -13.07 18.50 47.02
C ARG A 768 -11.71 19.13 46.59
N HIS A 769 -11.33 19.06 45.31
CA HIS A 769 -10.13 19.71 44.77
C HIS A 769 -10.52 20.71 43.68
N PRO A 770 -10.85 21.97 44.04
CA PRO A 770 -11.38 22.99 43.12
C PRO A 770 -10.55 23.22 41.86
N PHE A 771 -9.23 23.06 41.97
CA PHE A 771 -8.31 23.17 40.83
C PHE A 771 -8.50 22.05 39.79
N ILE A 772 -8.71 20.80 40.22
CA ILE A 772 -8.90 19.67 39.29
C ILE A 772 -10.26 19.81 38.61
N GLY A 773 -11.29 20.17 39.37
CA GLY A 773 -12.60 20.46 38.82
C GLY A 773 -12.58 21.58 37.77
N ARG A 774 -11.89 22.69 38.05
CA ARG A 774 -11.71 23.79 37.08
C ARG A 774 -11.00 23.32 35.80
N ARG A 775 -9.97 22.48 35.91
CA ARG A 775 -9.26 21.94 34.74
C ARG A 775 -10.18 21.06 33.89
N LEU A 776 -10.92 20.13 34.51
CA LEU A 776 -11.88 19.26 33.80
C LEU A 776 -12.95 20.08 33.07
N VAL A 777 -13.47 21.15 33.68
CA VAL A 777 -14.43 22.06 33.04
C VAL A 777 -13.83 22.78 31.84
N ILE A 778 -12.55 23.19 31.89
CA ILE A 778 -11.86 23.87 30.76
C ILE A 778 -11.55 22.89 29.62
N MET A 779 -11.33 21.61 29.91
CA MET A 779 -11.05 20.60 28.89
C MET A 779 -12.19 20.45 27.88
N VAL A 780 -13.44 20.51 28.34
CA VAL A 780 -14.64 20.34 27.50
C VAL A 780 -14.73 21.39 26.37
N PRO A 781 -14.77 22.71 26.63
CA PRO A 781 -14.81 23.70 25.57
C PRO A 781 -13.54 23.70 24.72
N THR A 782 -12.39 23.34 25.28
CA THR A 782 -11.13 23.20 24.51
C THR A 782 -11.26 22.10 23.46
N LEU A 783 -11.71 20.90 23.85
CA LEU A 783 -11.94 19.79 22.93
C LEU A 783 -13.01 20.12 21.89
N ALA A 784 -14.09 20.81 22.28
CA ALA A 784 -15.15 21.23 21.35
C ALA A 784 -14.66 22.24 20.29
N ILE A 785 -13.77 23.16 20.67
CA ILE A 785 -13.15 24.09 19.72
C ILE A 785 -12.20 23.33 18.78
N ILE A 786 -11.36 22.45 19.35
CA ILE A 786 -10.42 21.63 18.56
C ILE A 786 -11.17 20.74 17.56
N SER A 787 -12.27 20.11 17.96
CA SER A 787 -13.05 19.25 17.08
C SER A 787 -13.65 20.01 15.91
N LEU A 788 -14.12 21.24 16.15
CA LEU A 788 -14.60 22.12 15.10
C LEU A 788 -13.48 22.40 14.09
N PHE A 789 -12.34 22.92 14.55
CA PHE A 789 -11.21 23.22 13.66
C PHE A 789 -10.70 21.99 12.91
N THR A 790 -10.55 20.87 13.61
CA THR A 790 -10.08 19.61 13.04
C THR A 790 -10.99 19.14 11.91
N PHE A 791 -12.30 19.11 12.15
CA PHE A 791 -13.26 18.65 11.16
C PHE A 791 -13.30 19.58 9.93
N PHE A 792 -13.33 20.89 10.12
CA PHE A 792 -13.41 21.84 9.01
C PHE A 792 -12.12 21.95 8.20
N ILE A 793 -10.94 21.99 8.84
CA ILE A 793 -9.65 22.18 8.16
C ILE A 793 -9.35 21.01 7.22
N ILE A 794 -9.65 19.78 7.64
CA ILE A 794 -9.40 18.58 6.83
C ILE A 794 -10.24 18.56 5.54
N GLN A 795 -11.37 19.27 5.51
CA GLN A 795 -12.27 19.36 4.37
C GLN A 795 -12.03 20.59 3.49
N LEU A 796 -11.04 21.43 3.80
CA LEU A 796 -10.69 22.59 2.97
C LEU A 796 -10.09 22.23 1.60
N PRO A 797 -9.25 21.20 1.46
CA PRO A 797 -8.79 20.76 0.15
C PRO A 797 -9.98 20.39 -0.75
N PRO A 798 -9.98 20.81 -2.03
CA PRO A 798 -11.06 20.45 -2.96
C PRO A 798 -10.99 18.97 -3.34
N GLY A 799 -12.11 18.26 -3.20
CA GLY A 799 -12.25 16.82 -3.45
C GLY A 799 -12.24 16.01 -2.15
N ASP A 800 -12.94 14.87 -2.15
CA ASP A 800 -12.83 13.86 -1.09
C ASP A 800 -12.49 12.48 -1.67
N PHE A 801 -12.06 11.55 -0.81
CA PHE A 801 -11.69 10.19 -1.22
C PHE A 801 -12.81 9.51 -2.01
N ILE A 802 -14.07 9.71 -1.62
CA ILE A 802 -15.21 9.09 -2.27
C ILE A 802 -15.34 9.65 -3.68
N GLU A 803 -15.39 10.98 -3.88
CA GLU A 803 -15.46 11.61 -5.20
C GLU A 803 -14.33 11.16 -6.14
N THR A 804 -13.12 11.04 -5.61
CA THR A 804 -11.97 10.47 -6.33
C THR A 804 -12.25 9.03 -6.78
N ARG A 805 -12.71 8.20 -5.84
CA ARG A 805 -13.04 6.82 -6.10
C ARG A 805 -14.19 6.71 -7.10
N MET A 806 -15.19 7.60 -7.03
CA MET A 806 -16.27 7.68 -8.00
C MET A 806 -15.72 7.98 -9.39
N MET A 807 -14.84 8.97 -9.53
CA MET A 807 -14.24 9.31 -10.83
C MET A 807 -13.39 8.16 -11.39
N GLU A 808 -12.64 7.45 -10.54
CA GLU A 808 -11.92 6.23 -10.94
C GLU A 808 -12.91 5.17 -11.45
N LEU A 809 -13.96 4.86 -10.68
CA LEU A 809 -14.92 3.82 -10.98
C LEU A 809 -15.80 4.16 -12.21
N GLU A 810 -16.26 5.40 -12.32
CA GLU A 810 -16.95 5.94 -13.49
C GLU A 810 -16.09 5.85 -14.76
N SER A 811 -14.76 6.05 -14.63
CA SER A 811 -13.85 5.93 -15.76
C SER A 811 -13.72 4.49 -16.27
N THR A 812 -13.88 3.49 -15.40
CA THR A 812 -13.95 2.08 -15.79
C THR A 812 -15.28 1.72 -16.46
N GLY A 813 -16.30 2.58 -16.33
CA GLY A 813 -17.64 2.43 -16.89
C GLY A 813 -18.41 1.20 -16.35
N ASP A 814 -17.97 0.69 -15.21
CA ASP A 814 -18.69 -0.29 -14.42
C ASP A 814 -19.82 0.40 -13.65
N ALA A 815 -21.06 0.17 -14.07
CA ALA A 815 -22.24 0.77 -13.47
C ALA A 815 -22.46 0.32 -12.01
N ALA A 816 -22.01 -0.88 -11.62
CA ALA A 816 -22.04 -1.36 -10.24
C ALA A 816 -21.09 -0.55 -9.35
N ALA A 817 -19.98 -0.11 -9.95
CA ALA A 817 -18.99 0.71 -9.29
C ALA A 817 -19.47 2.17 -9.11
N VAL A 818 -20.30 2.67 -10.04
CA VAL A 818 -21.01 3.95 -9.90
C VAL A 818 -22.09 3.88 -8.82
N GLU A 819 -22.83 2.77 -8.74
CA GLU A 819 -23.79 2.55 -7.66
C GLU A 819 -23.10 2.39 -6.30
N GLU A 820 -21.98 1.66 -6.23
CA GLU A 820 -21.14 1.58 -5.03
C GLU A 820 -20.67 2.98 -4.61
N ALA A 821 -20.25 3.81 -5.55
CA ALA A 821 -19.89 5.20 -5.32
C ALA A 821 -21.05 6.04 -4.76
N HIS A 822 -22.26 5.95 -5.33
CA HIS A 822 -23.46 6.61 -4.77
C HIS A 822 -23.82 6.06 -3.38
N ARG A 823 -23.71 4.74 -3.17
CA ARG A 823 -23.93 4.10 -1.87
C ARG A 823 -22.93 4.58 -0.83
N MET A 824 -21.66 4.76 -1.21
CA MET A 824 -20.66 5.37 -0.34
C MET A 824 -21.01 6.83 0.00
N ARG A 825 -21.51 7.60 -0.98
CA ARG A 825 -21.99 8.98 -0.78
C ARG A 825 -23.11 9.07 0.24
N GLU A 826 -24.09 8.15 0.16
CA GLU A 826 -25.16 8.01 1.14
C GLU A 826 -24.64 7.54 2.51
N LEU A 827 -23.77 6.53 2.54
CA LEU A 827 -23.20 5.96 3.77
C LEU A 827 -22.46 7.03 4.60
N PHE A 828 -21.66 7.86 3.93
CA PHE A 828 -20.91 8.95 4.55
C PHE A 828 -21.68 10.28 4.61
N ARG A 829 -22.95 10.29 4.19
CA ARG A 829 -23.86 11.46 4.22
C ARG A 829 -23.25 12.68 3.53
N LEU A 830 -22.56 12.46 2.41
CA LEU A 830 -21.83 13.52 1.72
C LEU A 830 -22.76 14.56 1.06
N ASP A 831 -24.04 14.23 0.89
CA ASP A 831 -25.06 15.14 0.38
C ASP A 831 -25.60 16.11 1.47
N GLU A 832 -25.29 15.86 2.75
CA GLU A 832 -25.65 16.76 3.83
C GLU A 832 -24.66 17.95 3.93
N PRO A 833 -25.13 19.15 4.32
CA PRO A 833 -24.24 20.27 4.62
C PRO A 833 -23.17 19.91 5.66
N VAL A 834 -21.95 20.46 5.51
CA VAL A 834 -20.79 20.15 6.36
C VAL A 834 -21.10 20.21 7.87
N TRP A 835 -21.90 21.19 8.31
CA TRP A 835 -22.28 21.33 9.70
C TRP A 835 -23.15 20.16 10.21
N GLN A 836 -24.01 19.57 9.37
CA GLN A 836 -24.80 18.39 9.74
C GLN A 836 -23.92 17.15 9.87
N ARG A 837 -22.98 16.97 8.93
CA ARG A 837 -21.97 15.90 8.99
C ARG A 837 -21.14 15.99 10.26
N TYR A 838 -20.78 17.22 10.68
CA TYR A 838 -20.10 17.45 11.96
C TYR A 838 -20.96 17.02 13.16
N LEU A 839 -22.25 17.37 13.20
CA LEU A 839 -23.16 16.96 14.28
C LEU A 839 -23.31 15.44 14.36
N HIS A 840 -23.30 14.75 13.22
CA HIS A 840 -23.29 13.30 13.15
C HIS A 840 -21.98 12.70 13.65
N TRP A 841 -20.85 13.16 13.13
CA TRP A 841 -19.53 12.68 13.54
C TRP A 841 -19.26 12.90 15.03
N MET A 842 -19.67 14.06 15.57
CA MET A 842 -19.58 14.34 17.01
C MET A 842 -20.54 13.47 17.84
N GLY A 843 -21.64 12.98 17.26
CA GLY A 843 -22.67 12.23 17.98
C GLY A 843 -23.68 13.12 18.72
N LEU A 844 -23.82 14.39 18.30
CA LEU A 844 -24.81 15.31 18.89
C LEU A 844 -26.24 14.96 18.45
N LYS A 845 -26.43 14.46 17.22
CA LYS A 845 -27.76 14.01 16.75
C LYS A 845 -28.29 12.83 17.57
N TRP A 846 -27.42 11.99 18.14
CA TRP A 846 -27.82 10.89 19.01
C TRP A 846 -28.65 11.35 20.22
N PHE A 847 -28.32 12.50 20.83
CA PHE A 847 -29.07 13.03 21.97
C PHE A 847 -30.49 13.51 21.62
N VAL A 848 -30.80 13.60 20.33
CA VAL A 848 -32.13 13.97 19.82
C VAL A 848 -32.87 12.74 19.30
N SER A 849 -32.18 11.87 18.55
CA SER A 849 -32.82 10.72 17.89
C SER A 849 -32.83 9.45 18.73
N PHE A 850 -31.86 9.29 19.63
CA PHE A 850 -31.55 8.06 20.37
C PHE A 850 -31.37 6.82 19.48
N LYS A 851 -31.12 7.02 18.18
CA LYS A 851 -30.88 5.94 17.20
C LYS A 851 -29.42 5.54 17.19
N GLU A 852 -29.14 4.24 17.11
CA GLU A 852 -27.75 3.75 17.11
C GLU A 852 -26.90 4.30 15.96
N GLY A 853 -27.47 4.47 14.77
CA GLY A 853 -26.78 5.02 13.60
C GLY A 853 -26.40 6.51 13.70
N ASP A 854 -26.83 7.21 14.75
CA ASP A 854 -26.45 8.60 15.03
C ASP A 854 -25.41 8.73 16.16
N LYS A 855 -24.94 7.61 16.74
CA LYS A 855 -23.80 7.61 17.65
C LYS A 855 -22.57 8.15 16.92
N GLY A 856 -21.78 8.95 17.63
CA GLY A 856 -20.52 9.48 17.14
C GLY A 856 -19.50 9.59 18.28
N LEU A 857 -18.58 10.54 18.15
CA LEU A 857 -17.41 10.65 19.03
C LEU A 857 -17.76 10.72 20.52
N LEU A 858 -18.84 11.42 20.88
CA LEU A 858 -19.31 11.55 22.27
C LEU A 858 -19.80 10.23 22.90
N GLN A 859 -20.24 9.28 22.06
CA GLN A 859 -20.64 7.93 22.49
C GLN A 859 -19.48 6.93 22.37
N GLY A 860 -18.28 7.39 21.98
CA GLY A 860 -17.11 6.56 21.77
C GLY A 860 -17.01 5.93 20.38
N GLU A 861 -17.81 6.37 19.41
CA GLU A 861 -17.79 5.87 18.02
C GLU A 861 -17.04 6.86 17.11
N MET A 862 -15.87 6.47 16.62
CA MET A 862 -15.01 7.35 15.80
C MET A 862 -15.38 7.38 14.31
N GLY A 863 -16.48 6.73 13.93
CA GLY A 863 -16.94 6.63 12.54
C GLY A 863 -16.21 5.53 11.75
N ARG A 864 -16.25 5.65 10.43
CA ARG A 864 -15.72 4.66 9.48
C ARG A 864 -14.67 5.29 8.58
N SER A 865 -13.65 4.49 8.25
CA SER A 865 -12.66 4.85 7.22
C SER A 865 -13.32 4.85 5.85
N MET A 866 -13.14 5.91 5.08
CA MET A 866 -13.56 6.00 3.69
C MET A 866 -12.79 5.04 2.79
N GLU A 867 -11.48 4.84 3.06
CA GLU A 867 -10.63 3.95 2.25
C GLU A 867 -10.99 2.48 2.42
N THR A 868 -11.14 2.05 3.68
CA THR A 868 -11.28 0.63 4.01
C THR A 868 -12.71 0.22 4.37
N LEU A 869 -13.63 1.17 4.52
CA LEU A 869 -15.01 1.00 5.03
C LEU A 869 -15.08 0.40 6.44
N ARG A 870 -13.95 0.27 7.15
CA ARG A 870 -13.86 -0.33 8.49
C ARG A 870 -14.15 0.69 9.59
N SER A 871 -14.56 0.22 10.76
CA SER A 871 -14.67 1.05 11.95
C SER A 871 -13.31 1.64 12.32
N VAL A 872 -13.28 2.97 12.57
CA VAL A 872 -12.06 3.66 13.01
C VAL A 872 -11.64 3.16 14.40
N ASN A 873 -12.58 2.75 15.26
CA ASN A 873 -12.27 2.16 16.55
C ASN A 873 -11.37 0.93 16.44
N ASP A 874 -11.67 0.05 15.49
CA ASP A 874 -10.91 -1.18 15.28
C ASP A 874 -9.56 -0.89 14.64
N LEU A 875 -9.50 0.04 13.69
CA LEU A 875 -8.25 0.48 13.07
C LEU A 875 -7.30 1.14 14.08
N VAL A 876 -7.83 1.82 15.09
CA VAL A 876 -7.01 2.66 15.98
C VAL A 876 -6.74 1.99 17.34
N GLY A 877 -7.61 1.06 17.77
CA GLY A 877 -7.55 0.31 19.04
C GLY A 877 -6.15 -0.10 19.50
N ASP A 878 -5.59 -1.11 18.84
CA ASP A 878 -4.28 -1.67 19.19
C ASP A 878 -3.16 -0.63 19.05
N ARG A 879 -3.26 0.23 18.02
CA ARG A 879 -2.25 1.23 17.69
C ARG A 879 -2.13 2.29 18.78
N VAL A 880 -3.23 2.73 19.39
CA VAL A 880 -3.21 3.70 20.50
C VAL A 880 -2.47 3.15 21.71
N ILE A 881 -2.72 1.88 22.05
CA ILE A 881 -2.08 1.23 23.20
C ILE A 881 -0.58 1.04 22.96
N LEU A 882 -0.21 0.59 21.76
CA LEU A 882 1.21 0.47 21.38
C LEU A 882 1.89 1.84 21.35
N THR A 883 1.22 2.86 20.80
CA THR A 883 1.73 4.24 20.79
C THR A 883 1.90 4.78 22.21
N PHE A 884 0.96 4.49 23.12
CA PHE A 884 1.05 4.87 24.52
C PHE A 884 2.26 4.22 25.19
N TRP A 885 2.45 2.90 25.06
CA TRP A 885 3.59 2.20 25.68
C TRP A 885 4.94 2.64 25.12
N VAL A 886 5.03 2.84 23.80
CA VAL A 886 6.23 3.39 23.16
C VAL A 886 6.50 4.82 23.65
N SER A 887 5.46 5.66 23.75
CA SER A 887 5.59 7.04 24.22
C SER A 887 6.01 7.11 25.68
N LEU A 888 5.38 6.31 26.54
CA LEU A 888 5.72 6.22 27.96
C LEU A 888 7.15 5.71 28.15
N GLY A 889 7.55 4.66 27.43
CA GLY A 889 8.92 4.15 27.44
C GLY A 889 9.92 5.20 26.97
N THR A 890 9.57 6.00 25.95
CA THR A 890 10.38 7.11 25.44
C THR A 890 10.56 8.21 26.49
N ILE A 891 9.49 8.61 27.19
CA ILE A 891 9.55 9.61 28.28
C ILE A 891 10.43 9.11 29.41
N LEU A 892 10.19 7.88 29.89
CA LEU A 892 10.94 7.28 30.99
C LEU A 892 12.42 7.14 30.64
N PHE A 893 12.74 6.68 29.43
CA PHE A 893 14.12 6.57 28.96
C PHE A 893 14.79 7.95 28.85
N THR A 894 14.09 8.92 28.25
CA THR A 894 14.58 10.31 28.13
C THR A 894 14.92 10.88 29.51
N TRP A 895 14.04 10.68 30.50
CA TRP A 895 14.28 11.17 31.87
C TRP A 895 15.40 10.39 32.58
N ALA A 896 15.44 9.06 32.41
CA ALA A 896 16.47 8.21 32.99
C ALA A 896 17.89 8.60 32.52
N VAL A 897 18.02 9.13 31.29
CA VAL A 897 19.30 9.60 30.75
C VAL A 897 19.51 11.10 31.01
N ALA A 898 18.51 11.94 30.73
CA ALA A 898 18.66 13.39 30.79
C ALA A 898 18.77 13.94 32.21
N LEU A 899 18.04 13.38 33.19
CA LEU A 899 18.08 13.88 34.57
C LEU A 899 19.44 13.67 35.21
N PRO A 900 20.05 12.45 35.22
CA PRO A 900 21.36 12.26 35.83
C PRO A 900 22.45 13.09 35.17
N ILE A 901 22.45 13.17 33.83
CA ILE A 901 23.44 13.96 33.08
C ILE A 901 23.26 15.45 33.38
N GLY A 902 22.04 15.97 33.29
CA GLY A 902 21.77 17.39 33.56
C GLY A 902 22.09 17.79 35.01
N ILE A 903 21.79 16.93 35.98
CA ILE A 903 22.15 17.13 37.39
C ILE A 903 23.67 17.14 37.55
N TYR A 904 24.36 16.16 36.98
CA TYR A 904 25.83 16.07 37.06
C TYR A 904 26.50 17.29 36.43
N SER A 905 26.07 17.67 35.22
CA SER A 905 26.58 18.81 34.46
C SER A 905 26.34 20.15 35.17
N ALA A 906 25.23 20.32 35.89
CA ALA A 906 24.98 21.53 36.68
C ALA A 906 25.87 21.60 37.93
N VAL A 907 26.04 20.48 38.63
CA VAL A 907 26.84 20.43 39.87
C VAL A 907 28.34 20.52 39.58
N ARG A 908 28.80 19.97 38.46
CA ARG A 908 30.20 19.98 38.01
C ARG A 908 30.38 20.81 36.74
N GLN A 909 29.83 22.03 36.76
CA GLN A 909 29.89 22.97 35.65
C GLN A 909 31.32 23.17 35.16
N TYR A 910 31.52 23.16 33.83
CA TYR A 910 32.82 23.32 33.15
C TYR A 910 33.85 22.21 33.42
N SER A 911 33.45 21.09 34.03
CA SER A 911 34.32 19.92 34.15
C SER A 911 34.45 19.17 32.82
N ILE A 912 35.51 18.39 32.66
CA ILE A 912 35.68 17.49 31.49
C ILE A 912 34.48 16.54 31.36
N GLY A 913 33.93 16.05 32.49
CA GLY A 913 32.73 15.22 32.49
C GLY A 913 31.48 15.95 31.98
N ASP A 914 31.32 17.24 32.30
CA ASP A 914 30.24 18.09 31.75
C ASP A 914 30.36 18.18 30.23
N TYR A 915 31.56 18.46 29.71
CA TYR A 915 31.80 18.54 28.27
C TYR A 915 31.56 17.21 27.54
N ILE A 916 32.05 16.07 28.08
CA ILE A 916 31.87 14.75 27.47
C ILE A 916 30.38 14.37 27.44
N LEU A 917 29.69 14.46 28.57
CA LEU A 917 28.28 14.06 28.65
C LEU A 917 27.37 14.98 27.82
N SER A 918 27.66 16.29 27.80
CA SER A 918 26.97 17.24 26.94
C SER A 918 27.21 16.94 25.46
N PHE A 919 28.46 16.65 25.05
CA PHE A 919 28.80 16.27 23.69
C PHE A 919 28.06 15.01 23.23
N ILE A 920 28.04 13.96 24.06
CA ILE A 920 27.27 12.73 23.79
C ILE A 920 25.79 13.06 23.61
N GLY A 921 25.24 13.92 24.46
CA GLY A 921 23.87 14.42 24.30
C GLY A 921 23.66 15.08 22.93
N PHE A 922 24.55 16.00 22.53
CA PHE A 922 24.44 16.72 21.26
C PHE A 922 24.50 15.83 20.02
N ILE A 923 25.18 14.68 20.06
CA ILE A 923 25.16 13.71 18.96
C ILE A 923 23.73 13.28 18.63
N GLY A 924 22.92 12.99 19.67
CA GLY A 924 21.51 12.61 19.50
C GLY A 924 20.63 13.70 18.86
N MET A 925 20.99 14.97 19.03
CA MET A 925 20.29 16.09 18.37
C MET A 925 20.78 16.34 16.94
N CYS A 926 22.05 16.01 16.63
CA CYS A 926 22.64 16.25 15.31
C CYS A 926 22.28 15.17 14.28
N LEU A 927 22.01 13.94 14.73
CA LEU A 927 21.56 12.86 13.86
C LEU A 927 20.04 12.93 13.67
N PRO A 928 19.54 12.97 12.43
CA PRO A 928 18.11 12.78 12.19
C PRO A 928 17.63 11.44 12.76
N ASN A 929 16.52 11.44 13.49
CA ASN A 929 16.00 10.23 14.15
C ASN A 929 15.78 9.06 13.18
N PHE A 930 15.31 9.33 11.96
CA PHE A 930 15.12 8.29 10.95
C PHE A 930 16.46 7.66 10.51
N LEU A 931 17.53 8.46 10.40
CA LEU A 931 18.86 7.96 10.05
C LEU A 931 19.40 7.10 11.19
N LEU A 932 19.22 7.53 12.43
CA LEU A 932 19.57 6.72 13.60
C LEU A 932 18.78 5.40 13.63
N ALA A 933 17.49 5.42 13.26
CA ALA A 933 16.68 4.21 13.11
C ALA A 933 17.29 3.23 12.10
N ILE A 934 17.68 3.72 10.91
CA ILE A 934 18.31 2.91 9.86
C ILE A 934 19.66 2.35 10.33
N LEU A 935 20.49 3.18 10.98
CA LEU A 935 21.80 2.76 11.50
C LEU A 935 21.67 1.70 12.59
N LEU A 936 20.76 1.89 13.54
CA LEU A 936 20.49 0.90 14.58
C LEU A 936 19.90 -0.38 14.01
N MET A 937 19.00 -0.28 13.03
CA MET A 937 18.46 -1.43 12.31
C MET A 937 19.55 -2.21 11.55
N TYR A 938 20.48 -1.52 10.91
CA TYR A 938 21.63 -2.15 10.27
C TYR A 938 22.56 -2.81 11.30
N TRP A 939 22.85 -2.11 12.40
CA TRP A 939 23.75 -2.59 13.45
C TRP A 939 23.17 -3.81 14.18
N SER A 940 21.89 -3.76 14.59
CA SER A 940 21.19 -4.86 15.25
C SER A 940 21.07 -6.08 14.32
N GLY A 941 20.72 -5.87 13.05
CA GLY A 941 20.66 -6.95 12.07
C GLY A 941 22.03 -7.59 11.83
N LYS A 942 23.10 -6.80 11.77
CA LYS A 942 24.46 -7.30 11.52
C LYS A 942 25.10 -7.99 12.71
N TYR A 943 24.95 -7.45 13.93
CA TYR A 943 25.69 -7.90 15.10
C TYR A 943 24.84 -8.66 16.13
N LEU A 944 23.54 -8.39 16.21
CA LEU A 944 22.62 -9.06 17.14
C LEU A 944 21.75 -10.11 16.46
N GLY A 945 21.65 -10.10 15.12
CA GLY A 945 20.76 -10.99 14.36
C GLY A 945 19.27 -10.72 14.60
N ILE A 946 18.92 -9.54 15.14
CA ILE A 946 17.55 -9.16 15.46
C ILE A 946 16.95 -8.42 14.27
N ASN A 947 15.80 -8.89 13.78
CA ASN A 947 14.99 -8.13 12.83
C ASN A 947 14.29 -7.00 13.59
N VAL A 948 14.68 -5.76 13.31
CA VAL A 948 14.24 -4.55 14.03
C VAL A 948 13.02 -3.89 13.38
N THR A 949 12.41 -4.57 12.40
CA THR A 949 11.16 -4.11 11.78
C THR A 949 9.95 -4.69 12.52
N GLY A 950 8.98 -3.83 12.88
CA GLY A 950 7.81 -4.20 13.67
C GLY A 950 8.03 -4.21 15.20
N LEU A 951 6.96 -4.48 15.95
CA LEU A 951 6.97 -4.60 17.42
C LEU A 951 6.87 -6.06 17.92
N PHE A 952 6.60 -6.99 17.02
CA PHE A 952 6.37 -8.40 17.31
C PHE A 952 7.06 -9.26 16.26
N SER A 953 7.47 -10.45 16.66
CA SER A 953 7.89 -11.50 15.74
C SER A 953 6.70 -12.03 14.93
N PRO A 954 6.93 -12.64 13.73
CA PRO A 954 5.84 -13.14 12.88
C PRO A 954 4.90 -14.13 13.58
N GLU A 955 5.38 -14.86 14.60
CA GLU A 955 4.57 -15.77 15.42
C GLU A 955 3.52 -15.02 16.26
N TYR A 956 3.92 -13.98 16.99
CA TYR A 956 3.03 -13.27 17.91
C TYR A 956 2.26 -12.12 17.24
N ALA A 957 2.68 -11.71 16.05
CA ALA A 957 2.10 -10.58 15.36
C ALA A 957 0.67 -10.86 14.86
N THR A 958 0.33 -12.11 14.54
CA THR A 958 -1.04 -12.53 14.12
C THR A 958 -1.90 -13.05 15.28
N ALA A 959 -1.36 -13.16 16.50
CA ALA A 959 -2.13 -13.63 17.64
C ALA A 959 -3.11 -12.53 18.11
N PRO A 960 -4.44 -12.78 18.15
CA PRO A 960 -5.41 -11.75 18.55
C PRO A 960 -5.32 -11.41 20.05
N GLU A 961 -4.97 -12.39 20.89
CA GLU A 961 -4.97 -12.24 22.34
C GLU A 961 -3.63 -11.74 22.90
N TRP A 962 -3.70 -10.97 24.00
CA TRP A 962 -2.53 -10.55 24.78
C TRP A 962 -2.09 -11.67 25.73
N THR A 963 -1.28 -12.60 25.23
CA THR A 963 -0.65 -13.63 26.06
C THR A 963 0.64 -13.13 26.72
N TRP A 964 1.07 -13.76 27.80
CA TRP A 964 2.35 -13.43 28.44
C TRP A 964 3.54 -13.59 27.47
N GLY A 965 3.49 -14.60 26.59
CA GLY A 965 4.48 -14.78 25.53
C GLY A 965 4.57 -13.56 24.60
N LYS A 966 3.42 -13.01 24.18
CA LYS A 966 3.33 -11.81 23.35
C LYS A 966 3.86 -10.56 24.07
N VAL A 967 3.62 -10.42 25.37
CA VAL A 967 4.18 -9.31 26.17
C VAL A 967 5.70 -9.39 26.25
N VAL A 968 6.25 -10.58 26.52
CA VAL A 968 7.70 -10.78 26.54
C VAL A 968 8.32 -10.52 25.17
N ASP A 969 7.64 -10.92 24.09
CA ASP A 969 8.06 -10.63 22.72
C ASP A 969 8.07 -9.12 22.44
N LEU A 970 7.02 -8.39 22.81
CA LEU A 970 6.98 -6.93 22.70
C LEU A 970 8.17 -6.28 23.42
N MET A 971 8.48 -6.70 24.65
CA MET A 971 9.58 -6.11 25.43
C MET A 971 10.96 -6.33 24.77
N LYS A 972 11.14 -7.39 23.98
CA LYS A 972 12.37 -7.63 23.21
C LYS A 972 12.54 -6.69 22.02
N HIS A 973 11.45 -6.13 21.49
CA HIS A 973 11.45 -5.31 20.28
C HIS A 973 11.22 -3.80 20.57
N ILE A 974 10.44 -3.46 21.60
CA ILE A 974 10.00 -2.08 21.89
C ILE A 974 11.13 -1.11 22.27
N TRP A 975 12.27 -1.62 22.77
CA TRP A 975 13.38 -0.77 23.19
C TRP A 975 14.02 -0.01 22.03
N VAL A 976 14.00 -0.55 20.81
CA VAL A 976 14.63 0.09 19.65
C VAL A 976 13.94 1.42 19.30
N PRO A 977 12.62 1.47 19.07
CA PRO A 977 11.95 2.74 18.84
C PRO A 977 12.07 3.69 20.02
N ILE A 978 12.05 3.18 21.27
CA ILE A 978 12.25 4.02 22.46
C ILE A 978 13.60 4.75 22.40
N VAL A 979 14.70 4.05 22.10
CA VAL A 979 16.04 4.66 22.01
C VAL A 979 16.12 5.65 20.86
N VAL A 980 15.62 5.30 19.68
CA VAL A 980 15.64 6.17 18.50
C VAL A 980 14.89 7.48 18.76
N ILE A 981 13.69 7.39 19.33
CA ILE A 981 12.84 8.56 19.53
C ILE A 981 13.35 9.39 20.72
N ALA A 982 13.81 8.75 21.80
CA ALA A 982 14.26 9.44 23.02
C ALA A 982 15.55 10.24 22.80
N THR A 983 16.49 9.72 22.01
CA THR A 983 17.81 10.36 21.80
C THR A 983 17.68 11.77 21.22
N GLY A 984 16.74 12.00 20.29
CA GLY A 984 16.48 13.32 19.72
C GLY A 984 16.03 14.38 20.74
N GLY A 985 15.26 13.97 21.76
CA GLY A 985 14.78 14.88 22.83
C GLY A 985 15.73 15.01 24.02
N THR A 986 16.59 14.01 24.24
CA THR A 986 17.44 13.90 25.44
C THR A 986 18.38 15.10 25.62
N ALA A 987 19.02 15.58 24.55
CA ALA A 987 19.94 16.71 24.59
C ALA A 987 19.26 18.04 24.98
N GLY A 988 18.02 18.24 24.54
CA GLY A 988 17.20 19.38 24.95
C GLY A 988 16.88 19.31 26.44
N MET A 989 16.46 18.13 26.90
CA MET A 989 16.13 17.92 28.31
C MET A 989 17.36 18.06 29.22
N ILE A 990 18.54 17.56 28.84
CA ILE A 990 19.79 17.78 29.60
C ILE A 990 20.02 19.27 29.83
N ARG A 991 19.85 20.10 28.79
CA ARG A 991 20.02 21.55 28.88
C ARG A 991 18.99 22.21 29.77
N VAL A 992 17.72 21.80 29.67
CA VAL A 992 16.65 22.29 30.54
C VAL A 992 16.96 21.96 32.01
N MET A 993 17.34 20.72 32.34
CA MET A 993 17.70 20.35 33.71
C MET A 993 18.89 21.14 34.21
N ARG A 994 19.93 21.27 33.37
CA ARG A 994 21.16 21.99 33.73
C ARG A 994 20.86 23.45 34.02
N GLY A 995 20.13 24.13 33.14
CA GLY A 995 19.76 25.54 33.31
C GLY A 995 18.93 25.76 34.58
N ASN A 996 17.82 25.02 34.72
CA ASN A 996 16.94 25.16 35.87
C ASN A 996 17.65 24.87 37.19
N LEU A 997 18.51 23.84 37.22
CA LEU A 997 19.24 23.49 38.44
C LEU A 997 20.30 24.55 38.78
N LEU A 998 20.98 25.14 37.80
CA LEU A 998 21.92 26.24 38.02
C LEU A 998 21.22 27.46 38.65
N ASP A 999 20.01 27.79 38.20
CA ASP A 999 19.21 28.90 38.75
C ASP A 999 18.73 28.63 40.20
N GLU A 1000 18.49 27.37 40.56
CA GLU A 1000 18.07 27.00 41.91
C GLU A 1000 19.24 26.85 42.90
N LEU A 1001 20.42 26.41 42.44
CA LEU A 1001 21.59 26.14 43.29
C LEU A 1001 22.08 27.38 44.06
N GLY A 1002 21.89 28.58 43.51
CA GLY A 1002 22.30 29.87 44.10
C GLY A 1002 21.31 30.47 45.10
N LYS A 1003 20.13 29.87 45.31
CA LYS A 1003 19.07 30.51 46.11
C LYS A 1003 19.32 30.42 47.64
N PRO A 1004 18.86 31.43 48.43
CA PRO A 1004 19.13 31.51 49.87
C PRO A 1004 18.74 30.27 50.69
N TYR A 1005 17.69 29.55 50.30
CA TYR A 1005 17.24 28.34 50.99
C TYR A 1005 18.23 27.17 50.83
N VAL A 1006 18.95 27.09 49.71
CA VAL A 1006 20.00 26.08 49.46
C VAL A 1006 21.23 26.39 50.31
N THR A 1007 21.66 27.65 50.33
CA THR A 1007 22.76 28.13 51.17
C THR A 1007 22.49 27.89 52.65
N THR A 1008 21.27 28.17 53.10
CA THR A 1008 20.84 27.93 54.49
C THR A 1008 20.85 26.44 54.84
N ALA A 1009 20.35 25.57 53.95
CA ALA A 1009 20.38 24.12 54.16
C ALA A 1009 21.82 23.57 54.20
N ARG A 1010 22.72 24.16 53.41
CA ARG A 1010 24.15 23.81 53.40
C ARG A 1010 24.82 24.24 54.71
N ALA A 1011 24.52 25.45 55.19
CA ALA A 1011 25.01 25.96 56.47
C ALA A 1011 24.52 25.12 57.67
N LYS A 1012 23.33 24.53 57.57
CA LYS A 1012 22.78 23.58 58.56
C LYS A 1012 23.41 22.17 58.52
N GLY A 1013 24.42 21.93 57.68
CA GLY A 1013 25.17 20.67 57.63
C GLY A 1013 24.42 19.50 56.96
N VAL A 1014 23.39 19.77 56.13
CA VAL A 1014 22.70 18.71 55.40
C VAL A 1014 23.65 18.05 54.38
N ARG A 1015 23.76 16.71 54.42
CA ARG A 1015 24.63 15.94 53.52
C ARG A 1015 24.42 16.33 52.04
N PRO A 1016 25.49 16.48 51.22
CA PRO A 1016 25.41 17.04 49.86
C PRO A 1016 24.38 16.40 48.93
N PHE A 1017 24.31 15.08 48.87
CA PHE A 1017 23.35 14.37 48.02
C PHE A 1017 21.90 14.56 48.50
N LYS A 1018 21.67 14.47 49.81
CA LYS A 1018 20.35 14.69 50.42
C LYS A 1018 19.90 16.15 50.27
N LEU A 1019 20.82 17.11 50.38
CA LEU A 1019 20.56 18.52 50.12
C LEU A 1019 20.14 18.74 48.66
N LEU A 1020 20.91 18.20 47.71
CA LEU A 1020 20.67 18.37 46.28
C LEU A 1020 19.32 17.79 45.84
N MET A 1021 19.04 16.53 46.18
CA MET A 1021 17.80 15.85 45.77
C MET A 1021 16.55 16.41 46.45
N LYS A 1022 16.65 16.85 47.72
CA LYS A 1022 15.48 17.28 48.49
C LYS A 1022 15.03 18.71 48.16
N TYR A 1023 15.96 19.59 47.82
CA TYR A 1023 15.68 21.03 47.68
C TYR A 1023 15.73 21.50 46.21
N PRO A 1024 16.91 21.78 45.59
CA PRO A 1024 16.95 22.41 44.27
C PRO A 1024 16.54 21.47 43.12
N VAL A 1025 16.85 20.16 43.18
CA VAL A 1025 16.45 19.22 42.11
C VAL A 1025 14.95 19.07 42.03
N ARG A 1026 14.27 18.98 43.17
CA ARG A 1026 12.80 18.90 43.24
C ARG A 1026 12.13 20.06 42.49
N LEU A 1027 12.70 21.26 42.57
CA LEU A 1027 12.17 22.45 41.90
C LEU A 1027 12.58 22.54 40.43
N ALA A 1028 13.82 22.14 40.12
CA ALA A 1028 14.33 22.11 38.74
C ALA A 1028 13.58 21.09 37.84
N LEU A 1029 12.89 20.11 38.45
CA LEU A 1029 12.00 19.16 37.76
C LEU A 1029 10.67 19.76 37.29
N ASN A 1030 10.26 20.94 37.76
CA ASN A 1030 8.95 21.50 37.40
C ASN A 1030 8.76 21.58 35.88
N PRO A 1031 9.71 22.14 35.08
CA PRO A 1031 9.55 22.18 33.61
C PRO A 1031 9.55 20.82 32.92
N PHE A 1032 10.17 19.78 33.52
CA PHE A 1032 10.09 18.41 33.01
C PHE A 1032 8.67 17.87 33.11
N VAL A 1033 8.05 18.11 34.25
CA VAL A 1033 6.69 17.65 34.53
C VAL A 1033 5.67 18.48 33.75
N SER A 1034 5.86 19.81 33.69
CA SER A 1034 5.02 20.71 32.88
C SER A 1034 5.06 20.38 31.38
N GLY A 1035 6.18 19.87 30.88
CA GLY A 1035 6.36 19.52 29.47
C GLY A 1035 5.62 18.25 29.03
N ILE A 1036 5.18 17.37 29.95
CA ILE A 1036 4.53 16.09 29.62
C ILE A 1036 3.33 16.29 28.70
N GLY A 1037 2.54 17.36 28.91
CA GLY A 1037 1.35 17.64 28.10
C GLY A 1037 1.64 17.85 26.61
N GLY A 1038 2.78 18.44 26.26
CA GLY A 1038 3.19 18.64 24.87
C GLY A 1038 3.94 17.46 24.25
N ILE A 1039 4.54 16.60 25.08
CA ILE A 1039 5.38 15.50 24.62
C ILE A 1039 4.56 14.43 23.89
N PHE A 1040 3.35 14.10 24.35
CA PHE A 1040 2.53 13.06 23.71
C PHE A 1040 2.20 13.37 22.24
N PRO A 1041 1.59 14.52 21.88
CA PRO A 1041 1.37 14.87 20.46
C PRO A 1041 2.67 14.93 19.65
N GLN A 1042 3.74 15.46 20.24
CA GLN A 1042 5.03 15.61 19.57
C GLN A 1042 5.69 14.26 19.28
N LEU A 1043 5.57 13.27 20.18
CA LEU A 1043 6.06 11.91 19.97
C LEU A 1043 5.29 11.20 18.87
N VAL A 1044 3.99 11.44 18.73
CA VAL A 1044 3.21 10.84 17.64
C VAL A 1044 3.56 11.47 16.30
N SER A 1045 3.64 12.81 16.23
CA SER A 1045 3.97 13.52 14.99
C SER A 1045 5.44 13.33 14.58
N GLY A 1046 6.39 13.58 15.48
CA GLY A 1046 7.83 13.44 15.23
C GLY A 1046 8.32 11.98 15.19
N GLY A 1047 7.62 11.08 15.87
CA GLY A 1047 7.87 9.64 15.81
C GLY A 1047 7.25 8.94 14.61
N ALA A 1048 6.33 9.57 13.88
CA ALA A 1048 5.67 8.96 12.72
C ALA A 1048 6.68 8.51 11.64
N ILE A 1049 7.68 9.34 11.33
CA ILE A 1049 8.71 8.98 10.34
C ILE A 1049 9.53 7.78 10.84
N VAL A 1050 9.93 7.79 12.11
CA VAL A 1050 10.64 6.66 12.73
C VAL A 1050 9.78 5.40 12.68
N ALA A 1051 8.48 5.54 12.96
CA ALA A 1051 7.52 4.46 12.91
C ALA A 1051 7.36 3.88 11.50
N ILE A 1052 7.32 4.72 10.48
CA ILE A 1052 7.26 4.28 9.07
C ILE A 1052 8.55 3.52 8.70
N VAL A 1053 9.71 4.05 9.09
CA VAL A 1053 11.03 3.44 8.81
C VAL A 1053 11.21 2.12 9.56
N LEU A 1054 10.69 2.00 10.78
CA LEU A 1054 10.73 0.78 11.56
C LEU A 1054 9.50 -0.13 11.31
N SER A 1055 8.58 0.26 10.42
CA SER A 1055 7.31 -0.44 10.14
C SER A 1055 6.49 -0.75 11.41
N LEU A 1056 6.36 0.23 12.31
CA LEU A 1056 5.67 0.07 13.60
C LEU A 1056 4.17 0.33 13.46
N PRO A 1057 3.31 -0.53 14.04
CA PRO A 1057 1.85 -0.34 14.04
C PRO A 1057 1.44 0.73 15.06
N MET A 1058 1.76 2.00 14.77
CA MET A 1058 1.44 3.15 15.62
C MET A 1058 0.41 4.08 14.99
N VAL A 1059 -0.12 5.01 15.79
CA VAL A 1059 -1.10 6.02 15.35
C VAL A 1059 -0.48 6.97 14.30
N GLY A 1060 0.79 7.34 14.43
CA GLY A 1060 1.45 8.28 13.51
C GLY A 1060 1.39 7.86 12.03
N PRO A 1061 1.87 6.66 11.66
CA PRO A 1061 1.79 6.15 10.29
C PRO A 1061 0.36 6.09 9.74
N LEU A 1062 -0.60 5.65 10.56
CA LEU A 1062 -2.00 5.54 10.14
C LEU A 1062 -2.63 6.92 9.91
N LEU A 1063 -2.26 7.94 10.70
CA LEU A 1063 -2.71 9.32 10.49
C LEU A 1063 -2.15 9.87 9.18
N LEU A 1064 -0.86 9.63 8.91
CA LEU A 1064 -0.24 10.06 7.65
C LEU A 1064 -0.91 9.39 6.45
N GLN A 1065 -1.19 8.09 6.54
CA GLN A 1065 -1.92 7.37 5.51
C GLN A 1065 -3.30 8.00 5.28
N GLY A 1066 -4.10 8.17 6.33
CA GLY A 1066 -5.45 8.76 6.22
C GLY A 1066 -5.44 10.17 5.62
N LEU A 1067 -4.41 10.98 5.90
CA LEU A 1067 -4.22 12.28 5.26
C LEU A 1067 -3.85 12.18 3.78
N MET A 1068 -2.98 11.23 3.41
CA MET A 1068 -2.58 10.99 2.02
C MET A 1068 -3.71 10.41 1.17
N THR A 1069 -4.59 9.61 1.77
CA THR A 1069 -5.75 9.02 1.11
C THR A 1069 -7.01 9.88 1.26
N GLU A 1070 -6.92 11.09 1.80
CA GLU A 1070 -8.06 12.00 1.98
C GLU A 1070 -9.24 11.37 2.77
N ASP A 1071 -8.94 10.47 3.71
CA ASP A 1071 -9.92 9.81 4.58
C ASP A 1071 -10.28 10.73 5.76
N VAL A 1072 -11.27 11.59 5.53
CA VAL A 1072 -11.65 12.68 6.43
C VAL A 1072 -11.98 12.18 7.84
N TYR A 1073 -12.77 11.11 7.96
CA TYR A 1073 -13.23 10.62 9.26
C TYR A 1073 -12.11 9.93 10.04
N LEU A 1074 -11.26 9.15 9.37
CA LEU A 1074 -10.09 8.55 9.99
C LEU A 1074 -9.14 9.64 10.50
N ALA A 1075 -8.77 10.60 9.64
CA ALA A 1075 -7.84 11.67 10.01
C ALA A 1075 -8.40 12.58 11.13
N ALA A 1076 -9.68 12.97 11.05
CA ALA A 1076 -10.32 13.81 12.06
C ALA A 1076 -10.37 13.12 13.43
N SER A 1077 -10.82 11.86 13.47
CA SER A 1077 -10.90 11.09 14.72
C SER A 1077 -9.52 10.83 15.33
N MET A 1078 -8.49 10.62 14.51
CA MET A 1078 -7.12 10.46 14.99
C MET A 1078 -6.54 11.76 15.56
N LEU A 1079 -6.77 12.90 14.91
CA LEU A 1079 -6.39 14.21 15.45
C LEU A 1079 -7.12 14.52 16.76
N MET A 1080 -8.38 14.09 16.90
CA MET A 1080 -9.11 14.16 18.16
C MET A 1080 -8.49 13.32 19.26
N ILE A 1081 -8.08 12.08 18.97
CA ILE A 1081 -7.35 11.25 19.93
C ILE A 1081 -6.04 11.92 20.35
N LEU A 1082 -5.28 12.48 19.41
CA LEU A 1082 -4.03 13.17 19.73
C LEU A 1082 -4.25 14.39 20.61
N SER A 1083 -5.32 15.13 20.33
CA SER A 1083 -5.72 16.31 21.12
C SER A 1083 -6.15 15.90 22.52
N LEU A 1084 -6.93 14.82 22.64
CA LEU A 1084 -7.32 14.24 23.90
C LEU A 1084 -6.10 13.76 24.71
N LEU A 1085 -5.15 13.04 24.08
CA LEU A 1085 -3.91 12.61 24.72
C LEU A 1085 -3.06 13.80 25.19
N GLY A 1086 -2.97 14.88 24.41
CA GLY A 1086 -2.26 16.10 24.82
C GLY A 1086 -2.91 16.80 26.01
N ILE A 1087 -4.24 16.87 26.03
CA ILE A 1087 -4.98 17.46 27.15
C ILE A 1087 -4.89 16.58 28.40
N ILE A 1088 -5.01 15.25 28.27
CA ILE A 1088 -4.79 14.29 29.35
C ILE A 1088 -3.35 14.41 29.88
N GLY A 1089 -2.36 14.49 28.99
CA GLY A 1089 -0.97 14.72 29.36
C GLY A 1089 -0.78 16.01 30.15
N THR A 1090 -1.51 17.07 29.79
CA THR A 1090 -1.51 18.35 30.52
C THR A 1090 -2.14 18.20 31.91
N LEU A 1091 -3.25 17.46 32.03
CA LEU A 1091 -3.86 17.14 33.32
C LEU A 1091 -2.92 16.30 34.21
N VAL A 1092 -2.25 15.30 33.64
CA VAL A 1092 -1.23 14.49 34.35
C VAL A 1092 -0.07 15.38 34.82
N SER A 1093 0.40 16.27 33.95
CA SER A 1093 1.39 17.30 34.29
C SER A 1093 0.94 18.13 35.50
N ASP A 1094 -0.28 18.67 35.46
CA ASP A 1094 -0.85 19.47 36.55
C ASP A 1094 -0.93 18.68 37.88
N LEU A 1095 -1.34 17.41 37.83
CA LEU A 1095 -1.42 16.53 39.00
C LEU A 1095 -0.03 16.24 39.59
N LEU A 1096 0.94 15.94 38.73
CA LEU A 1096 2.32 15.70 39.15
C LEU A 1096 2.97 16.98 39.70
N LEU A 1097 2.69 18.14 39.12
CA LEU A 1097 3.12 19.44 39.66
C LEU A 1097 2.53 19.69 41.05
N LEU A 1098 1.26 19.35 41.28
CA LEU A 1098 0.61 19.46 42.58
C LEU A 1098 1.20 18.52 43.64
N TRP A 1099 1.85 17.44 43.21
CA TRP A 1099 2.58 16.51 44.07
C TRP A 1099 4.02 16.98 44.32
N ILE A 1100 4.70 17.47 43.28
CA ILE A 1100 6.09 17.93 43.32
C ILE A 1100 6.21 19.28 44.01
N ASP A 1101 5.36 20.27 43.73
CA ASP A 1101 5.36 21.57 44.39
C ASP A 1101 4.06 21.82 45.17
N PRO A 1102 4.06 21.64 46.50
CA PRO A 1102 2.88 21.88 47.34
C PRO A 1102 2.39 23.33 47.31
N ARG A 1103 3.22 24.30 46.87
CA ARG A 1103 2.83 25.73 46.81
C ARG A 1103 1.73 25.99 45.79
N ILE A 1104 1.65 25.16 44.74
CA ILE A 1104 0.60 25.25 43.71
C ILE A 1104 -0.79 25.00 44.31
N ARG A 1105 -0.88 24.30 45.46
CA ARG A 1105 -2.15 24.11 46.21
C ARG A 1105 -2.66 25.39 46.87
N LEU A 1106 -1.78 26.34 47.19
CA LEU A 1106 -2.09 27.54 47.99
C LEU A 1106 -2.66 28.69 47.15
N GLU A 1107 -2.35 28.77 45.85
CA GLU A 1107 -2.91 29.78 44.94
C GLU A 1107 -4.36 29.48 44.51
N GLY A 1108 -4.83 28.23 44.69
CA GLY A 1108 -6.21 27.82 44.43
C GLY A 1108 -7.18 28.10 45.59
N GLY A 1109 -6.69 28.63 46.71
CA GLY A 1109 -7.51 29.08 47.83
C GLY A 1109 -8.08 30.47 47.55
N ARG A 1110 -9.41 30.57 47.40
CA ARG A 1110 -10.25 31.78 47.32
C ARG A 1110 -9.52 33.14 47.43
N LYS A 1111 -9.58 33.91 46.34
CA LYS A 1111 -10.21 35.24 46.43
C LYS A 1111 -11.67 35.10 46.00
#